data_AF-A0A2S2DYU4-F1
#
_entry.id   AF-A0A2S2DYU4-F1
#
_cell.length_a   1.000
_cell.length_b   1.000
_cell.length_c   1.000
_cell.angle_alpha   90.00
_cell.angle_beta   90.00
_cell.angle_gamma   90.00
#
_symmetry.space_group_name_H-M   'P 1'
#
loop_
_entity.id
_entity.type
_entity.pdbx_description
1 polymer ?
#
loop_
_entity_poly.entity_id
_entity_poly.type
_entity_poly.pdbx_seq_one_letter_code
_entity_poly.pdbx_strand_id
1 'polypeptide(L)'
;MCKKQVILCLIALFFFSCSKETIEHRLSVVAVPSIGGSVTPSTGTFEQGTMISLLANPAPEYLFQDWSGSISGTSNPYSLNMNSDKSITANFEKRTYPLSIEIDGQGTVHETIISTQSSTPYSSGTVVQLKANPVDGWVFKGWTGDLSSESNPSSIRVDKAVQVKATFVTDYPIKLDLINKPSSLFVSQNYPIKLKVSYKSGTKKIVEQGFTSSILDNGSLVAKLTNQNLLAIKSGQIQLKIDLENLSQTYPISISPVEDVADFDVFLKTPVSSSSIVVPVVVISFLPTKDGINLDMNLAPDDYWELKNSTLQEAKNRFTGELKITKFGIEEGTRFRQYNTTQEAKPYAGFKVIKFFNVYEVEFTNYITGLKTFDYHKLFQKLGMDTLVNQYQVKEIWFNAFVKDKIPSVVNSPYNDPNTYYNFPESNMSSPTTGDVSNSYYFPNDLPIYKNTYVVYGNSGHRGADTNLHNRGHQIEAQMNYIENLVHKPAIGSALFKNYFVGIKPSSGLPLNRVGMTHFPPNTSVDYDYDNTNLVSSDILDWQASGGAITKVNRDLWKNIVYPYSLVNKNYGRNQTTDYSQDAQVKWLIFWWQSIPGLNHNLTYNNQKLTNWWDLFYHWDEAIKNEKGLYEVPAGKSKGVNSTAQNRTQSSDFEICTENEIPLKKTFSSRIK
;
A
#
# COMPACT_ATOMS: atom_id res chain seq x y z
N MET A 1 -119.93 24.68 -17.76
CA MET A 1 -119.86 24.84 -19.23
C MET A 1 -119.75 23.45 -19.87
N CYS A 2 -120.13 23.31 -21.15
CA CYS A 2 -119.83 22.21 -22.12
C CYS A 2 -118.74 21.19 -21.75
N LYS A 3 -118.71 19.90 -22.15
CA LYS A 3 -119.44 18.99 -23.10
C LYS A 3 -119.03 17.53 -22.67
N LYS A 4 -119.58 16.38 -23.11
CA LYS A 4 -120.62 15.95 -24.08
C LYS A 4 -121.19 14.58 -23.63
N GLN A 5 -122.16 14.01 -24.36
CA GLN A 5 -122.55 12.59 -24.32
C GLN A 5 -121.62 11.72 -25.20
N VAL A 6 -121.52 10.40 -24.94
CA VAL A 6 -121.72 9.29 -25.92
C VAL A 6 -122.13 8.01 -25.14
N ILE A 7 -122.90 7.13 -25.81
CA ILE A 7 -123.59 5.92 -25.33
C ILE A 7 -122.77 4.65 -25.65
N LEU A 8 -122.76 3.62 -24.78
CA LEU A 8 -122.91 2.21 -25.20
C LEU A 8 -123.28 1.25 -24.04
N CYS A 9 -123.92 0.14 -24.40
CA CYS A 9 -124.49 -0.88 -23.50
C CYS A 9 -123.44 -1.79 -22.84
N LEU A 10 -123.73 -2.33 -21.64
CA LEU A 10 -123.99 -3.78 -21.41
C LEU A 10 -124.15 -4.12 -19.92
N ILE A 11 -125.23 -4.87 -19.64
CA ILE A 11 -125.52 -5.77 -18.50
C ILE A 11 -124.56 -5.72 -17.28
N ALA A 12 -125.08 -5.30 -16.12
CA ALA A 12 -124.48 -5.53 -14.81
C ALA A 12 -125.51 -6.16 -13.85
N LEU A 13 -125.33 -7.44 -13.55
CA LEU A 13 -126.08 -8.16 -12.50
C LEU A 13 -125.58 -7.71 -11.13
N PHE A 14 -126.45 -7.09 -10.34
CA PHE A 14 -126.19 -6.82 -8.92
C PHE A 14 -126.27 -8.12 -8.11
N PHE A 15 -125.13 -8.77 -7.91
CA PHE A 15 -124.96 -9.75 -6.83
C PHE A 15 -124.29 -9.07 -5.63
N PHE A 16 -124.93 -9.18 -4.47
CA PHE A 16 -124.33 -8.78 -3.19
C PHE A 16 -123.06 -9.60 -2.94
N SER A 17 -121.90 -8.96 -2.94
CA SER A 17 -120.65 -9.58 -2.49
C SER A 17 -120.67 -9.67 -0.97
N CYS A 18 -120.73 -10.89 -0.44
CA CYS A 18 -120.52 -11.16 0.97
C CYS A 18 -119.01 -11.32 1.21
N SER A 19 -118.36 -10.26 1.71
CA SER A 19 -116.96 -10.35 2.14
C SER A 19 -116.88 -11.17 3.42
N LYS A 20 -116.35 -12.40 3.34
CA LYS A 20 -115.83 -13.09 4.53
C LYS A 20 -114.71 -12.24 5.11
N GLU A 21 -114.83 -11.81 6.36
CA GLU A 21 -113.68 -11.35 7.13
C GLU A 21 -112.77 -12.55 7.42
N THR A 22 -111.62 -12.59 6.77
CA THR A 22 -110.50 -13.47 7.13
C THR A 22 -109.69 -12.80 8.22
N ILE A 23 -109.53 -13.46 9.37
CA ILE A 23 -108.62 -12.98 10.42
C ILE A 23 -107.20 -13.27 9.95
N GLU A 24 -106.45 -12.22 9.64
CA GLU A 24 -105.03 -12.29 9.29
C GLU A 24 -104.15 -11.93 10.48
N HIS A 25 -102.99 -12.60 10.57
CA HIS A 25 -101.95 -12.30 11.54
C HIS A 25 -100.64 -11.92 10.83
N ARG A 26 -99.91 -10.97 11.41
CA ARG A 26 -98.64 -10.48 10.88
C ARG A 26 -97.48 -11.34 11.36
N LEU A 27 -96.76 -11.93 10.42
CA LEU A 27 -95.46 -12.56 10.65
C LEU A 27 -94.36 -11.53 10.34
N SER A 28 -93.57 -11.18 11.35
CA SER A 28 -92.37 -10.36 11.24
C SER A 28 -91.14 -11.25 11.38
N VAL A 29 -90.36 -11.43 10.32
CA VAL A 29 -89.10 -12.18 10.34
C VAL A 29 -87.90 -11.28 10.11
N VAL A 30 -86.84 -11.47 10.91
CA VAL A 30 -85.59 -10.72 10.83
C VAL A 30 -84.41 -11.69 10.83
N ALA A 31 -83.40 -11.44 10.00
CA ALA A 31 -82.10 -12.09 10.09
C ALA A 31 -81.16 -11.24 10.96
N VAL A 32 -80.51 -11.84 11.95
CA VAL A 32 -79.53 -11.16 12.83
C VAL A 32 -78.18 -11.89 12.79
N PRO A 33 -77.10 -11.25 12.30
CA PRO A 33 -77.09 -9.98 11.58
C PRO A 33 -77.81 -10.10 10.22
N SER A 34 -78.29 -8.98 9.67
CA SER A 34 -79.03 -8.98 8.39
C SER A 34 -78.22 -9.45 7.18
N ILE A 35 -76.89 -9.37 7.26
CA ILE A 35 -75.96 -9.93 6.27
C ILE A 35 -75.72 -11.43 6.44
N GLY A 36 -76.19 -12.03 7.54
CA GLY A 36 -75.92 -13.42 7.90
C GLY A 36 -76.77 -14.44 7.15
N GLY A 37 -77.88 -14.01 6.54
CA GLY A 37 -78.76 -14.88 5.79
C GLY A 37 -80.12 -14.24 5.53
N SER A 38 -81.07 -15.05 5.08
CA SER A 38 -82.46 -14.65 4.84
C SER A 38 -83.44 -15.66 5.45
N VAL A 39 -84.70 -15.25 5.60
CA VAL A 39 -85.80 -16.10 6.07
C VAL A 39 -86.88 -16.16 4.99
N THR A 40 -87.34 -17.37 4.69
CA THR A 40 -88.39 -17.63 3.70
C THR A 40 -89.55 -18.40 4.34
N PRO A 41 -90.83 -17.99 4.18
CA PRO A 41 -91.26 -16.72 3.59
C PRO A 41 -90.78 -15.51 4.40
N SER A 42 -90.67 -14.38 3.71
CA SER A 42 -90.35 -13.07 4.31
C SER A 42 -91.55 -12.50 5.10
N THR A 43 -91.33 -11.37 5.77
CA THR A 43 -92.38 -10.65 6.54
C THR A 43 -93.64 -10.39 5.71
N GLY A 44 -94.81 -10.73 6.25
CA GLY A 44 -96.11 -10.66 5.57
C GLY A 44 -97.30 -10.93 6.49
N THR A 45 -98.51 -10.93 5.93
CA THR A 45 -99.75 -11.34 6.63
C THR A 45 -100.23 -12.70 6.13
N PHE A 46 -100.84 -13.48 7.02
CA PHE A 46 -101.25 -14.87 6.76
C PHE A 46 -102.55 -15.17 7.50
N GLU A 47 -103.43 -15.99 6.90
CA GLU A 47 -104.70 -16.39 7.51
C GLU A 47 -104.49 -17.18 8.81
N GLN A 48 -105.34 -16.93 9.80
CA GLN A 48 -105.31 -17.61 11.10
C GLN A 48 -105.44 -19.13 10.94
N GLY A 49 -104.51 -19.88 11.57
CA GLY A 49 -104.42 -21.34 11.51
C GLY A 49 -103.54 -21.88 10.38
N THR A 50 -102.98 -21.01 9.53
CA THR A 50 -102.02 -21.43 8.48
C THR A 50 -100.74 -22.01 9.11
N MET A 51 -100.30 -23.16 8.60
CA MET A 51 -98.99 -23.75 8.90
C MET A 51 -97.94 -23.24 7.90
N ILE A 52 -97.00 -22.44 8.37
CA ILE A 52 -95.90 -21.86 7.59
C ILE A 52 -94.62 -22.66 7.82
N SER A 53 -93.96 -23.09 6.74
CA SER A 53 -92.59 -23.63 6.81
C SER A 53 -91.59 -22.47 6.73
N LEU A 54 -90.99 -22.09 7.87
CA LEU A 54 -89.92 -21.10 7.93
C LEU A 54 -88.58 -21.76 7.62
N LEU A 55 -87.90 -21.31 6.57
CA LEU A 55 -86.56 -21.73 6.21
C LEU A 55 -85.59 -20.56 6.42
N ALA A 56 -84.63 -20.72 7.33
CA ALA A 56 -83.47 -19.84 7.41
C ALA A 56 -82.43 -20.29 6.39
N ASN A 57 -82.05 -19.40 5.47
CA ASN A 57 -81.03 -19.62 4.45
C ASN A 57 -79.77 -18.83 4.84
N PRO A 58 -78.73 -19.46 5.40
CA PRO A 58 -77.48 -18.77 5.73
C PRO A 58 -76.80 -18.20 4.47
N ALA A 59 -76.20 -17.03 4.61
CA ALA A 59 -75.20 -16.56 3.66
C ALA A 59 -73.95 -17.48 3.72
N PRO A 60 -73.11 -17.55 2.67
CA PRO A 60 -72.01 -18.52 2.58
C PRO A 60 -71.10 -18.57 3.83
N GLU A 61 -70.77 -17.41 4.40
CA GLU A 61 -69.87 -17.27 5.56
C GLU A 61 -70.55 -17.40 6.92
N TYR A 62 -71.80 -17.84 6.94
CA TYR A 62 -72.61 -17.93 8.14
C TYR A 62 -73.22 -19.34 8.30
N LEU A 63 -73.61 -19.63 9.53
CA LEU A 63 -74.38 -20.80 9.94
C LEU A 63 -75.67 -20.29 10.57
N PHE A 64 -76.78 -20.95 10.27
CA PHE A 64 -78.00 -20.75 11.06
C PHE A 64 -77.76 -21.34 12.45
N GLN A 65 -77.89 -20.51 13.48
CA GLN A 65 -77.64 -20.88 14.87
C GLN A 65 -78.94 -21.41 15.50
N ASP A 66 -79.93 -20.53 15.64
CA ASP A 66 -81.25 -20.84 16.18
C ASP A 66 -82.30 -19.80 15.77
N TRP A 67 -83.57 -20.13 16.00
CA TRP A 67 -84.66 -19.17 15.98
C TRP A 67 -84.86 -18.59 17.38
N SER A 68 -85.25 -17.31 17.46
CA SER A 68 -85.62 -16.64 18.71
C SER A 68 -86.82 -15.70 18.51
N GLY A 69 -87.37 -15.18 19.61
CA GLY A 69 -88.59 -14.34 19.61
C GLY A 69 -89.84 -15.17 19.91
N SER A 70 -90.84 -15.15 19.02
CA SER A 70 -92.09 -15.90 19.18
C SER A 70 -91.99 -17.41 18.97
N ILE A 71 -90.82 -17.91 18.57
CA ILE A 71 -90.43 -19.32 18.58
C ILE A 71 -89.00 -19.46 19.12
N SER A 72 -88.59 -20.68 19.47
CA SER A 72 -87.23 -21.00 19.86
C SER A 72 -86.79 -22.36 19.32
N GLY A 73 -85.48 -22.51 19.10
CA GLY A 73 -84.84 -23.79 18.76
C GLY A 73 -84.13 -23.83 17.41
N THR A 74 -83.45 -24.94 17.14
CA THR A 74 -82.49 -25.09 16.03
C THR A 74 -83.06 -25.80 14.80
N SER A 75 -84.32 -26.23 14.81
CA SER A 75 -84.97 -26.91 13.69
C SER A 75 -85.12 -25.97 12.49
N ASN A 76 -84.56 -26.36 11.34
CA ASN A 76 -84.60 -25.58 10.11
C ASN A 76 -84.78 -26.53 8.90
N PRO A 77 -85.93 -26.48 8.19
CA PRO A 77 -87.06 -25.57 8.38
C PRO A 77 -87.85 -25.81 9.69
N TYR A 78 -88.56 -24.77 10.13
CA TYR A 78 -89.42 -24.76 11.32
C TYR A 78 -90.89 -24.63 10.91
N SER A 79 -91.77 -25.47 11.47
CA SER A 79 -93.21 -25.43 11.17
C SER A 79 -93.95 -24.53 12.16
N LEU A 80 -94.34 -23.34 11.72
CA LEU A 80 -95.01 -22.30 12.52
C LEU A 80 -96.53 -22.32 12.29
N ASN A 81 -97.32 -22.31 13.37
CA ASN A 81 -98.76 -22.08 13.31
C ASN A 81 -99.08 -20.57 13.53
N MET A 82 -99.72 -19.93 12.54
CA MET A 82 -100.16 -18.53 12.64
C MET A 82 -101.47 -18.40 13.43
N ASN A 83 -101.37 -18.39 14.75
CA ASN A 83 -102.50 -18.22 15.68
C ASN A 83 -102.57 -16.84 16.37
N SER A 84 -101.62 -15.96 16.06
CA SER A 84 -101.44 -14.60 16.58
C SER A 84 -100.32 -13.94 15.78
N ASP A 85 -100.13 -12.63 15.92
CA ASP A 85 -98.96 -11.95 15.37
C ASP A 85 -97.66 -12.54 15.96
N LYS A 86 -96.66 -12.77 15.12
CA LYS A 86 -95.38 -13.39 15.49
C LYS A 86 -94.21 -12.49 15.08
N SER A 87 -93.25 -12.32 15.98
CA SER A 87 -91.97 -11.69 15.69
C SER A 87 -90.85 -12.69 15.93
N ILE A 88 -90.16 -13.09 14.86
CA ILE A 88 -89.21 -14.20 14.86
C ILE A 88 -87.88 -13.72 14.28
N THR A 89 -86.79 -14.08 14.95
CA THR A 89 -85.43 -13.78 14.51
C THR A 89 -84.73 -15.08 14.15
N ALA A 90 -84.16 -15.16 12.94
CA ALA A 90 -83.14 -16.14 12.62
C ALA A 90 -81.78 -15.59 13.03
N ASN A 91 -81.15 -16.23 14.02
CA ASN A 91 -79.81 -15.89 14.44
C ASN A 91 -78.81 -16.61 13.53
N PHE A 92 -77.84 -15.86 13.02
CA PHE A 92 -76.79 -16.36 12.14
C PHE A 92 -75.42 -16.10 12.76
N GLU A 93 -74.68 -17.18 13.05
CA GLU A 93 -73.32 -17.09 13.56
C GLU A 93 -72.33 -17.13 12.39
N LYS A 94 -71.28 -16.30 12.44
CA LYS A 94 -70.26 -16.28 11.38
C LYS A 94 -69.33 -17.49 11.52
N ARG A 95 -69.05 -18.20 10.43
CA ARG A 95 -68.11 -19.32 10.43
C ARG A 95 -66.76 -18.90 10.99
N THR A 96 -66.19 -19.69 11.89
CA THR A 96 -64.80 -19.56 12.35
C THR A 96 -63.95 -20.64 11.69
N TYR A 97 -62.72 -20.30 11.35
CA TYR A 97 -61.78 -21.24 10.76
C TYR A 97 -60.45 -21.25 11.52
N PRO A 98 -59.82 -22.41 11.73
CA PRO A 98 -58.52 -22.48 12.37
C PRO A 98 -57.43 -21.95 11.43
N LEU A 99 -56.56 -21.10 11.97
CA LEU A 99 -55.24 -20.81 11.43
C LEU A 99 -54.24 -21.63 12.25
N SER A 100 -53.53 -22.55 11.59
CA SER A 100 -52.47 -23.36 12.20
C SER A 100 -51.11 -22.90 11.68
N ILE A 101 -50.18 -22.61 12.59
CA ILE A 101 -48.82 -22.17 12.26
C ILE A 101 -47.81 -23.22 12.74
N GLU A 102 -47.15 -23.87 11.79
CA GLU A 102 -45.99 -24.73 12.04
C GLU A 102 -44.72 -23.87 12.04
N ILE A 103 -43.83 -24.09 13.01
CA ILE A 103 -42.50 -23.44 13.07
C ILE A 103 -41.44 -24.51 12.83
N ASP A 104 -40.54 -24.23 11.87
CA ASP A 104 -39.39 -25.08 11.54
C ASP A 104 -38.12 -24.24 11.68
N GLY A 105 -37.17 -24.70 12.50
CA GLY A 105 -36.06 -23.90 13.01
C GLY A 105 -36.39 -23.14 14.31
N GLN A 106 -35.61 -22.09 14.62
CA GLN A 106 -35.77 -21.30 15.86
C GLN A 106 -36.26 -19.87 15.56
N GLY A 107 -37.44 -19.55 16.09
CA GLY A 107 -38.09 -18.26 15.91
C GLY A 107 -39.50 -18.27 16.51
N THR A 108 -40.16 -17.12 16.50
CA THR A 108 -41.58 -17.00 16.83
C THR A 108 -42.34 -16.36 15.67
N VAL A 109 -43.66 -16.61 15.61
CA VAL A 109 -44.57 -15.88 14.72
C VAL A 109 -45.48 -15.04 15.58
N HIS A 110 -45.50 -13.73 15.33
CA HIS A 110 -46.47 -12.82 15.91
C HIS A 110 -47.57 -12.56 14.90
N GLU A 111 -48.81 -12.74 15.32
CA GLU A 111 -50.01 -12.55 14.52
C GLU A 111 -50.65 -11.21 14.86
N THR A 112 -51.05 -10.45 13.84
CA THR A 112 -51.76 -9.19 13.99
C THR A 112 -52.92 -9.17 13.01
N ILE A 113 -54.15 -9.02 13.48
CA ILE A 113 -55.30 -8.92 12.57
C ILE A 113 -55.34 -7.52 12.00
N ILE A 114 -55.23 -7.40 10.67
CA ILE A 114 -55.19 -6.12 9.95
C ILE A 114 -56.51 -5.79 9.25
N SER A 115 -57.48 -6.72 9.24
CA SER A 115 -58.87 -6.46 8.85
C SER A 115 -59.81 -7.43 9.57
N THR A 116 -60.55 -6.92 10.56
CA THR A 116 -61.69 -7.58 11.21
C THR A 116 -62.99 -6.92 10.76
N GLN A 117 -63.97 -7.70 10.32
CA GLN A 117 -65.37 -7.24 10.25
C GLN A 117 -66.18 -7.60 11.52
N SER A 118 -65.60 -8.39 12.45
CA SER A 118 -66.01 -8.47 13.87
C SER A 118 -64.94 -9.23 14.69
N SER A 119 -65.17 -9.42 16.00
CA SER A 119 -64.25 -9.93 17.02
C SER A 119 -63.85 -11.42 16.89
N THR A 120 -62.65 -11.73 17.41
CA THR A 120 -61.97 -13.05 17.51
C THR A 120 -62.80 -14.20 18.12
N PRO A 121 -62.48 -15.48 17.84
CA PRO A 121 -61.38 -16.03 17.02
C PRO A 121 -61.69 -16.04 15.51
N TYR A 122 -60.67 -16.27 14.66
CA TYR A 122 -60.64 -15.96 13.22
C TYR A 122 -61.94 -16.33 12.46
N SER A 123 -62.84 -15.36 12.34
CA SER A 123 -64.07 -15.50 11.57
C SER A 123 -63.74 -15.42 10.08
N SER A 124 -64.54 -16.08 9.24
CA SER A 124 -64.28 -16.16 7.81
C SER A 124 -64.08 -14.79 7.14
N GLY A 125 -63.09 -14.73 6.25
CA GLY A 125 -62.71 -13.54 5.49
C GLY A 125 -61.84 -12.54 6.26
N THR A 126 -61.39 -12.89 7.48
CA THR A 126 -60.42 -12.10 8.25
C THR A 126 -59.07 -12.09 7.53
N VAL A 127 -58.37 -10.95 7.54
CA VAL A 127 -56.98 -10.87 7.04
C VAL A 127 -56.01 -10.74 8.21
N VAL A 128 -55.14 -11.73 8.36
CA VAL A 128 -54.12 -11.83 9.39
C VAL A 128 -52.75 -11.50 8.79
N GLN A 129 -52.03 -10.56 9.41
CA GLN A 129 -50.63 -10.32 9.14
C GLN A 129 -49.79 -11.23 10.04
N LEU A 130 -48.86 -11.98 9.43
CA LEU A 130 -47.89 -12.83 10.09
C LEU A 130 -46.53 -12.15 10.05
N LYS A 131 -45.93 -11.93 11.22
CA LYS A 131 -44.57 -11.41 11.37
C LYS A 131 -43.70 -12.48 12.02
N ALA A 132 -42.74 -13.01 11.29
CA ALA A 132 -41.72 -13.89 11.81
C ALA A 132 -40.66 -13.08 12.57
N ASN A 133 -40.28 -13.52 13.75
CA ASN A 133 -39.24 -12.91 14.57
C ASN A 133 -38.21 -14.02 14.89
N PRO A 134 -37.07 -14.08 14.15
CA PRO A 134 -36.04 -15.08 14.41
C PRO A 134 -35.39 -14.84 15.77
N VAL A 135 -34.88 -15.92 16.37
CA VAL A 135 -33.98 -15.83 17.54
C VAL A 135 -32.56 -15.48 17.07
N ASP A 136 -31.73 -14.93 17.97
CA ASP A 136 -30.31 -14.66 17.70
C ASP A 136 -29.60 -15.88 17.09
N GLY A 137 -28.84 -15.63 16.02
CA GLY A 137 -28.18 -16.69 15.24
C GLY A 137 -29.07 -17.43 14.24
N TRP A 138 -30.31 -17.00 14.04
CA TRP A 138 -31.23 -17.50 13.02
C TRP A 138 -31.74 -16.37 12.12
N VAL A 139 -32.22 -16.73 10.93
CA VAL A 139 -32.87 -15.82 9.97
C VAL A 139 -34.13 -16.46 9.42
N PHE A 140 -35.16 -15.64 9.20
CA PHE A 140 -36.36 -16.08 8.53
C PHE A 140 -36.08 -16.35 7.03
N LYS A 141 -36.49 -17.52 6.55
CA LYS A 141 -36.31 -17.95 5.15
C LYS A 141 -37.57 -17.72 4.31
N GLY A 142 -38.75 -18.01 4.84
CA GLY A 142 -40.01 -17.87 4.11
C GLY A 142 -41.19 -18.60 4.75
N TRP A 143 -42.38 -18.26 4.25
CA TRP A 143 -43.65 -18.92 4.54
C TRP A 143 -43.94 -19.96 3.46
N THR A 144 -44.48 -21.12 3.85
CA THR A 144 -45.02 -22.15 2.94
C THR A 144 -46.37 -22.69 3.45
N GLY A 145 -47.02 -23.55 2.67
CA GLY A 145 -48.40 -24.00 2.92
C GLY A 145 -49.42 -23.14 2.16
N ASP A 146 -50.51 -22.75 2.81
CA ASP A 146 -51.53 -21.85 2.24
C ASP A 146 -51.01 -20.41 2.01
N LEU A 147 -49.89 -20.03 2.63
CA LEU A 147 -49.14 -18.80 2.34
C LEU A 147 -47.76 -19.16 1.78
N SER A 148 -47.44 -18.68 0.58
CA SER A 148 -46.09 -18.80 0.00
C SER A 148 -45.49 -17.41 -0.23
N SER A 149 -44.46 -17.06 0.53
CA SER A 149 -43.80 -15.74 0.45
C SER A 149 -42.48 -15.71 1.20
N GLU A 150 -41.46 -15.02 0.66
CA GLU A 150 -40.22 -14.70 1.39
C GLU A 150 -40.31 -13.37 2.16
N SER A 151 -41.41 -12.63 2.02
CA SER A 151 -41.60 -11.34 2.70
C SER A 151 -41.92 -11.51 4.18
N ASN A 152 -41.40 -10.60 5.00
CA ASN A 152 -41.66 -10.56 6.43
C ASN A 152 -41.80 -9.10 6.90
N PRO A 153 -42.98 -8.66 7.39
CA PRO A 153 -44.22 -9.44 7.54
C PRO A 153 -44.86 -9.82 6.19
N SER A 154 -45.79 -10.77 6.24
CA SER A 154 -46.66 -11.15 5.11
C SER A 154 -48.11 -11.28 5.61
N SER A 155 -49.10 -11.39 4.72
CA SER A 155 -50.53 -11.42 5.11
C SER A 155 -51.32 -12.50 4.37
N ILE A 156 -52.25 -13.14 5.08
CA ILE A 156 -53.13 -14.18 4.54
C ILE A 156 -54.59 -13.95 4.94
N ARG A 157 -55.51 -14.31 4.06
CA ARG A 157 -56.95 -14.32 4.31
C ARG A 157 -57.36 -15.69 4.85
N VAL A 158 -58.18 -15.69 5.91
CA VAL A 158 -58.69 -16.89 6.58
C VAL A 158 -60.19 -17.01 6.29
N ASP A 159 -60.52 -17.66 5.17
CA ASP A 159 -61.90 -17.99 4.71
C ASP A 159 -62.14 -19.50 4.51
N LYS A 160 -61.16 -20.30 4.93
CA LYS A 160 -61.22 -21.75 5.12
C LYS A 160 -60.27 -22.10 6.27
N ALA A 161 -60.16 -23.38 6.65
CA ALA A 161 -59.03 -23.82 7.47
C ALA A 161 -57.71 -23.53 6.73
N VAL A 162 -56.76 -22.88 7.40
CA VAL A 162 -55.49 -22.42 6.82
C VAL A 162 -54.32 -23.05 7.60
N GLN A 163 -53.36 -23.64 6.88
CA GLN A 163 -52.10 -24.12 7.45
C GLN A 163 -50.92 -23.38 6.81
N VAL A 164 -50.15 -22.67 7.65
CA VAL A 164 -48.93 -21.96 7.25
C VAL A 164 -47.74 -22.53 7.99
N LYS A 165 -46.61 -22.68 7.30
CA LYS A 165 -45.33 -23.07 7.91
C LYS A 165 -44.34 -21.91 7.79
N ALA A 166 -43.76 -21.52 8.91
CA ALA A 166 -42.70 -20.52 9.01
C ALA A 166 -41.34 -21.24 9.09
N THR A 167 -40.51 -21.07 8.07
CA THR A 167 -39.16 -21.67 8.07
C THR A 167 -38.11 -20.64 8.48
N PHE A 168 -37.36 -20.96 9.52
CA PHE A 168 -36.15 -20.28 9.95
C PHE A 168 -34.93 -21.17 9.64
N VAL A 169 -33.80 -20.56 9.32
CA VAL A 169 -32.51 -21.26 9.15
C VAL A 169 -31.45 -20.57 10.01
N THR A 170 -30.37 -21.27 10.33
CA THR A 170 -29.20 -20.65 10.99
C THR A 170 -28.71 -19.47 10.15
N ASP A 171 -28.36 -18.37 10.81
CA ASP A 171 -27.77 -17.19 10.15
C ASP A 171 -26.44 -17.56 9.49
N TYR A 172 -26.16 -16.96 8.35
CA TYR A 172 -25.09 -17.41 7.44
C TYR A 172 -24.37 -16.21 6.77
N PRO A 173 -23.08 -16.32 6.44
CA PRO A 173 -22.33 -15.27 5.78
C PRO A 173 -22.87 -14.99 4.37
N ILE A 174 -23.04 -13.69 4.08
CA ILE A 174 -23.45 -13.16 2.76
C ILE A 174 -22.37 -12.30 2.11
N LYS A 175 -21.38 -11.84 2.87
CA LYS A 175 -20.23 -11.08 2.35
C LYS A 175 -18.99 -11.27 3.21
N LEU A 176 -17.84 -11.45 2.57
CA LEU A 176 -16.53 -11.39 3.20
C LEU A 176 -15.83 -10.09 2.75
N ASP A 177 -15.17 -9.40 3.67
CA ASP A 177 -14.28 -8.26 3.37
C ASP A 177 -12.92 -8.48 4.05
N LEU A 178 -11.82 -8.36 3.30
CA LEU A 178 -10.46 -8.41 3.83
C LEU A 178 -10.13 -7.14 4.63
N ILE A 179 -9.81 -7.29 5.91
CA ILE A 179 -9.44 -6.18 6.80
C ILE A 179 -8.02 -5.70 6.46
N ASN A 180 -7.81 -4.38 6.42
CA ASN A 180 -6.54 -3.76 6.07
C ASN A 180 -5.96 -4.29 4.75
N LYS A 181 -6.82 -4.65 3.78
CA LYS A 181 -6.37 -5.08 2.45
C LYS A 181 -5.48 -3.99 1.84
N PRO A 182 -4.20 -4.28 1.54
CA PRO A 182 -3.34 -3.31 0.87
C PRO A 182 -3.76 -3.17 -0.60
N SER A 183 -3.47 -2.01 -1.20
CA SER A 183 -3.64 -1.76 -2.63
C SER A 183 -2.82 -2.74 -3.48
N SER A 184 -1.60 -3.03 -3.03
CA SER A 184 -0.70 -4.08 -3.49
C SER A 184 0.18 -4.55 -2.34
N LEU A 185 0.57 -5.82 -2.35
CA LEU A 185 1.68 -6.30 -1.54
C LEU A 185 3.01 -5.96 -2.22
N PHE A 186 4.13 -6.04 -1.49
CA PHE A 186 5.48 -6.13 -2.05
C PHE A 186 6.11 -7.49 -1.71
N VAL A 187 7.10 -7.94 -2.49
CA VAL A 187 7.84 -9.19 -2.20
C VAL A 187 8.43 -9.15 -0.78
N SER A 188 8.43 -10.28 -0.07
CA SER A 188 8.76 -10.41 1.36
C SER A 188 7.69 -9.86 2.34
N GLN A 189 6.65 -9.16 1.87
CA GLN A 189 5.57 -8.73 2.76
C GLN A 189 4.72 -9.90 3.25
N ASN A 190 4.51 -9.96 4.58
CA ASN A 190 3.50 -10.81 5.20
C ASN A 190 2.18 -10.04 5.37
N TYR A 191 1.08 -10.69 5.02
CA TYR A 191 -0.28 -10.20 5.24
C TYR A 191 -1.09 -11.21 6.08
N PRO A 192 -1.33 -10.93 7.37
CA PRO A 192 -2.21 -11.74 8.21
C PRO A 192 -3.66 -11.55 7.75
N ILE A 193 -4.29 -12.60 7.24
CA ILE A 193 -5.65 -12.57 6.72
C ILE A 193 -6.63 -12.45 7.90
N LYS A 194 -7.36 -11.33 7.93
CA LYS A 194 -8.46 -11.08 8.87
C LYS A 194 -9.71 -10.69 8.08
N LEU A 195 -10.84 -11.28 8.43
CA LEU A 195 -12.10 -11.09 7.72
C LEU A 195 -13.06 -10.21 8.53
N LYS A 196 -13.73 -9.28 7.86
CA LYS A 196 -14.98 -8.68 8.32
C LYS A 196 -16.12 -9.40 7.60
N VAL A 197 -16.81 -10.25 8.33
CA VAL A 197 -17.91 -11.08 7.82
C VAL A 197 -19.22 -10.33 8.03
N SER A 198 -20.05 -10.21 6.99
CA SER A 198 -21.44 -9.75 7.11
C SER A 198 -22.38 -10.94 6.93
N TYR A 199 -23.30 -11.11 7.88
CA TYR A 199 -24.28 -12.19 7.92
C TYR A 199 -25.66 -11.75 7.41
N LYS A 200 -26.52 -12.70 7.05
CA LYS A 200 -27.86 -12.45 6.51
C LYS A 200 -28.76 -11.67 7.48
N SER A 201 -28.58 -11.83 8.79
CA SER A 201 -29.25 -11.03 9.83
C SER A 201 -28.89 -9.54 9.82
N GLY A 202 -27.84 -9.14 9.09
CA GLY A 202 -27.23 -7.80 9.16
C GLY A 202 -26.09 -7.71 10.19
N THR A 203 -25.88 -8.74 11.01
CA THR A 203 -24.77 -8.83 11.97
C THR A 203 -23.42 -8.79 11.26
N LYS A 204 -22.43 -8.11 11.86
CA LYS A 204 -21.06 -8.04 11.34
C LYS A 204 -20.06 -8.50 12.41
N LYS A 205 -19.17 -9.41 12.06
CA LYS A 205 -18.15 -9.98 12.97
C LYS A 205 -16.75 -9.86 12.36
N ILE A 206 -15.74 -9.75 13.21
CA ILE A 206 -14.34 -9.90 12.80
C ILE A 206 -13.93 -11.35 13.10
N VAL A 207 -13.29 -11.99 12.13
CA VAL A 207 -12.92 -13.41 12.18
C VAL A 207 -11.47 -13.56 11.73
N GLU A 208 -10.64 -14.21 12.56
CA GLU A 208 -9.20 -14.44 12.32
C GLU A 208 -8.86 -15.93 12.13
N GLN A 209 -9.80 -16.83 12.42
CA GLN A 209 -9.67 -18.29 12.31
C GLN A 209 -11.04 -18.91 11.98
N GLY A 210 -11.08 -20.18 11.55
CA GLY A 210 -12.34 -20.90 11.25
C GLY A 210 -12.87 -20.73 9.82
N PHE A 211 -12.17 -19.98 8.98
CA PHE A 211 -12.30 -20.01 7.51
C PHE A 211 -11.12 -20.77 6.90
N THR A 212 -11.25 -21.25 5.67
CA THR A 212 -10.10 -21.72 4.88
C THR A 212 -9.67 -20.64 3.89
N SER A 213 -8.38 -20.62 3.57
CA SER A 213 -7.82 -19.76 2.53
C SER A 213 -6.95 -20.60 1.60
N SER A 214 -6.89 -20.21 0.32
CA SER A 214 -6.11 -20.88 -0.71
C SER A 214 -5.70 -19.90 -1.80
N ILE A 215 -4.61 -20.18 -2.50
CA ILE A 215 -4.14 -19.38 -3.63
C ILE A 215 -4.51 -20.14 -4.90
N LEU A 216 -5.28 -19.50 -5.79
CA LEU A 216 -5.52 -20.02 -7.13
C LEU A 216 -4.39 -19.51 -8.04
N ASP A 217 -3.37 -20.33 -8.23
CA ASP A 217 -2.21 -20.07 -9.08
C ASP A 217 -2.15 -21.04 -10.28
N ASN A 218 -1.56 -20.57 -11.38
CA ASN A 218 -1.39 -21.30 -12.64
C ASN A 218 0.02 -21.92 -12.80
N GLY A 219 0.77 -22.12 -11.72
CA GLY A 219 2.05 -22.84 -11.72
C GLY A 219 3.31 -21.99 -11.50
N SER A 220 3.18 -20.77 -10.98
CA SER A 220 4.31 -19.93 -10.56
C SER A 220 4.19 -19.59 -9.08
N LEU A 221 5.20 -19.92 -8.28
CA LEU A 221 5.19 -19.61 -6.84
C LEU A 221 5.36 -18.10 -6.58
N VAL A 222 4.27 -17.35 -6.73
CA VAL A 222 4.22 -15.88 -6.51
C VAL A 222 4.04 -15.55 -5.02
N ALA A 223 3.32 -16.40 -4.28
CA ALA A 223 3.09 -16.24 -2.84
C ALA A 223 2.90 -17.60 -2.15
N LYS A 224 3.09 -17.63 -0.84
CA LYS A 224 2.87 -18.79 0.02
C LYS A 224 1.88 -18.46 1.13
N LEU A 225 1.08 -19.43 1.49
CA LEU A 225 0.10 -19.33 2.57
C LEU A 225 0.50 -20.26 3.72
N THR A 226 0.56 -19.74 4.95
CA THR A 226 0.85 -20.53 6.15
C THR A 226 0.05 -19.97 7.33
N ASN A 227 -0.80 -20.78 7.96
CA ASN A 227 -1.58 -20.40 9.15
C ASN A 227 -2.31 -19.04 9.01
N GLN A 228 -3.09 -18.86 7.93
CA GLN A 228 -3.76 -17.60 7.57
C GLN A 228 -2.85 -16.39 7.32
N ASN A 229 -1.54 -16.58 7.17
CA ASN A 229 -0.61 -15.54 6.74
C ASN A 229 -0.22 -15.77 5.28
N LEU A 230 -0.43 -14.74 4.45
CA LEU A 230 -0.02 -14.70 3.06
C LEU A 230 1.34 -14.00 2.96
N LEU A 231 2.38 -14.74 2.60
CA LEU A 231 3.72 -14.23 2.30
C LEU A 231 3.87 -14.02 0.80
N ALA A 232 4.19 -12.81 0.38
CA ALA A 232 4.59 -12.50 -0.99
C ALA A 232 6.03 -12.99 -1.26
N ILE A 233 6.24 -13.77 -2.34
CA ILE A 233 7.52 -14.41 -2.67
C ILE A 233 8.14 -13.83 -3.94
N LYS A 234 7.31 -13.51 -4.94
CA LYS A 234 7.71 -12.97 -6.24
C LYS A 234 6.69 -11.94 -6.70
N SER A 235 7.11 -11.01 -7.55
CA SER A 235 6.20 -10.08 -8.22
C SER A 235 5.22 -10.80 -9.15
N GLY A 236 4.02 -10.24 -9.29
CA GLY A 236 2.96 -10.85 -10.09
C GLY A 236 1.55 -10.52 -9.60
N GLN A 237 0.60 -11.40 -9.95
CA GLN A 237 -0.80 -11.33 -9.56
C GLN A 237 -1.23 -12.69 -9.04
N ILE A 238 -1.98 -12.72 -7.94
CA ILE A 238 -2.62 -13.94 -7.43
C ILE A 238 -4.11 -13.73 -7.21
N GLN A 239 -4.84 -14.84 -7.13
CA GLN A 239 -6.24 -14.86 -6.71
C GLN A 239 -6.33 -15.59 -5.35
N LEU A 240 -6.47 -14.83 -4.27
CA LEU A 240 -6.67 -15.37 -2.93
C LEU A 240 -8.13 -15.78 -2.77
N LYS A 241 -8.42 -17.07 -2.67
CA LYS A 241 -9.74 -17.62 -2.39
C LYS A 241 -9.92 -17.82 -0.90
N ILE A 242 -11.05 -17.35 -0.36
CA ILE A 242 -11.48 -17.54 1.02
C ILE A 242 -12.81 -18.30 1.00
N ASP A 243 -12.92 -19.35 1.80
CA ASP A 243 -14.16 -20.08 2.03
C ASP A 243 -14.54 -20.03 3.52
N LEU A 244 -15.78 -19.64 3.82
CA LEU A 244 -16.35 -19.63 5.15
C LEU A 244 -17.81 -20.10 5.08
N GLU A 245 -18.12 -21.18 5.78
CA GLU A 245 -19.46 -21.79 5.83
C GLU A 245 -20.00 -22.07 4.40
N ASN A 246 -21.08 -21.38 3.98
CA ASN A 246 -21.69 -21.47 2.65
C ASN A 246 -21.11 -20.52 1.60
N LEU A 247 -20.16 -19.64 1.98
CA LEU A 247 -19.72 -18.53 1.15
C LEU A 247 -18.27 -18.69 0.69
N SER A 248 -18.06 -18.56 -0.62
CA SER A 248 -16.77 -18.57 -1.27
C SER A 248 -16.53 -17.23 -1.96
N GLN A 249 -15.37 -16.60 -1.72
CA GLN A 249 -15.04 -15.30 -2.32
C GLN A 249 -13.56 -15.23 -2.69
N THR A 250 -13.27 -14.74 -3.90
CA THR A 250 -11.92 -14.61 -4.45
C THR A 250 -11.51 -13.13 -4.51
N TYR A 251 -10.25 -12.85 -4.17
CA TYR A 251 -9.69 -11.51 -4.14
C TYR A 251 -8.43 -11.45 -5.03
N PRO A 252 -8.40 -10.57 -6.06
CA PRO A 252 -7.16 -10.29 -6.77
C PRO A 252 -6.21 -9.53 -5.83
N ILE A 253 -4.94 -9.94 -5.82
CA ILE A 253 -3.85 -9.31 -5.09
C ILE A 253 -2.66 -9.16 -6.02
N SER A 254 -2.23 -7.90 -6.21
CA SER A 254 -1.00 -7.57 -6.93
C SER A 254 0.19 -7.59 -5.97
N ILE A 255 1.32 -8.15 -6.42
CA ILE A 255 2.59 -8.16 -5.68
C ILE A 255 3.65 -7.40 -6.48
N SER A 256 4.18 -6.35 -5.88
CA SER A 256 5.21 -5.46 -6.43
C SER A 256 6.62 -6.02 -6.21
N PRO A 257 7.54 -5.90 -7.19
CA PRO A 257 8.97 -6.18 -7.01
C PRO A 257 9.71 -5.10 -6.19
N VAL A 258 9.01 -4.02 -5.80
CA VAL A 258 9.54 -2.86 -5.07
C VAL A 258 8.71 -2.60 -3.81
N GLU A 259 9.40 -2.39 -2.70
CA GLU A 259 8.89 -1.83 -1.45
C GLU A 259 9.34 -0.37 -1.34
N ASP A 260 8.39 0.57 -1.32
CA ASP A 260 8.61 1.96 -0.91
C ASP A 260 8.56 2.00 0.63
N VAL A 261 9.73 2.04 1.25
CA VAL A 261 9.86 1.91 2.71
C VAL A 261 9.38 3.21 3.36
N ALA A 262 8.17 3.19 3.90
CA ALA A 262 7.59 4.34 4.59
C ALA A 262 8.32 4.66 5.91
N ASP A 263 8.74 3.62 6.65
CA ASP A 263 9.42 3.79 7.93
C ASP A 263 10.83 3.20 7.96
N PHE A 264 11.81 4.05 7.66
CA PHE A 264 13.24 3.81 7.82
C PHE A 264 13.86 4.74 8.87
N ASP A 265 15.12 4.48 9.23
CA ASP A 265 15.83 5.11 10.35
C ASP A 265 15.81 6.65 10.32
N VAL A 266 15.46 7.26 11.46
CA VAL A 266 15.36 8.72 11.63
C VAL A 266 16.68 9.43 11.33
N PHE A 267 17.84 8.84 11.61
CA PHE A 267 19.14 9.44 11.29
C PHE A 267 19.35 9.64 9.78
N LEU A 268 18.77 8.77 8.94
CA LEU A 268 18.80 8.92 7.48
C LEU A 268 17.80 9.97 6.98
N LYS A 269 16.64 10.09 7.66
CA LYS A 269 15.60 11.09 7.40
C LYS A 269 16.01 12.52 7.82
N THR A 270 16.98 12.67 8.71
CA THR A 270 17.34 13.95 9.34
C THR A 270 18.76 14.40 8.93
N PRO A 271 18.91 15.49 8.14
CA PRO A 271 20.22 16.06 7.85
C PRO A 271 20.87 16.64 9.11
N VAL A 272 22.20 16.70 9.15
CA VAL A 272 22.93 17.33 10.26
C VAL A 272 22.46 18.76 10.49
N SER A 273 22.21 19.11 11.76
CA SER A 273 21.79 20.46 12.13
C SER A 273 22.88 21.47 11.81
N SER A 274 22.46 22.70 11.48
CA SER A 274 23.34 23.82 11.10
C SER A 274 24.10 23.69 9.76
N SER A 275 23.81 22.66 8.96
CA SER A 275 24.22 22.63 7.55
C SER A 275 23.67 23.83 6.77
N SER A 276 24.44 24.29 5.78
CA SER A 276 24.05 25.42 4.92
C SER A 276 23.13 24.99 3.78
N ILE A 277 23.30 23.76 3.29
CA ILE A 277 22.47 23.13 2.26
C ILE A 277 21.94 21.78 2.75
N VAL A 278 20.81 21.35 2.19
CA VAL A 278 20.27 20.00 2.39
C VAL A 278 20.27 19.28 1.04
N VAL A 279 21.06 18.22 0.95
CA VAL A 279 21.20 17.35 -0.23
C VAL A 279 20.11 16.28 -0.18
N PRO A 280 19.14 16.25 -1.12
CA PRO A 280 18.12 15.21 -1.15
C PRO A 280 18.68 13.92 -1.76
N VAL A 281 18.43 12.80 -1.07
CA VAL A 281 19.01 11.48 -1.36
C VAL A 281 17.90 10.45 -1.57
N VAL A 282 18.12 9.53 -2.51
CA VAL A 282 17.34 8.28 -2.63
C VAL A 282 18.22 7.10 -2.25
N VAL A 283 17.71 6.20 -1.42
CA VAL A 283 18.35 4.91 -1.15
C VAL A 283 17.66 3.83 -1.97
N ILE A 284 18.47 2.96 -2.60
CA ILE A 284 18.01 1.73 -3.25
C ILE A 284 18.79 0.57 -2.63
N SER A 285 18.10 -0.51 -2.26
CA SER A 285 18.71 -1.76 -1.77
C SER A 285 18.24 -2.92 -2.63
N PHE A 286 19.14 -3.53 -3.41
CA PHE A 286 18.83 -4.75 -4.15
C PHE A 286 18.95 -5.97 -3.24
N LEU A 287 17.82 -6.66 -3.05
CA LEU A 287 17.61 -7.73 -2.07
C LEU A 287 16.85 -8.91 -2.72
N PRO A 288 17.45 -9.61 -3.70
CA PRO A 288 16.79 -10.70 -4.40
C PRO A 288 16.45 -11.86 -3.47
N THR A 289 15.35 -12.55 -3.74
CA THR A 289 14.88 -13.69 -2.93
C THR A 289 14.17 -14.72 -3.80
N LYS A 290 14.12 -15.97 -3.31
CA LYS A 290 13.37 -17.09 -3.90
C LYS A 290 12.20 -17.56 -3.04
N ASP A 291 12.12 -17.11 -1.79
CA ASP A 291 11.16 -17.60 -0.80
C ASP A 291 10.50 -16.47 0.03
N GLY A 292 10.84 -15.21 -0.21
CA GLY A 292 10.33 -14.04 0.51
C GLY A 292 10.95 -13.85 1.90
N ILE A 293 11.95 -14.64 2.30
CA ILE A 293 12.54 -14.63 3.65
C ILE A 293 14.05 -14.49 3.60
N ASN A 294 14.69 -15.30 2.76
CA ASN A 294 16.14 -15.41 2.64
C ASN A 294 16.65 -14.65 1.42
N LEU A 295 17.85 -14.08 1.55
CA LEU A 295 18.54 -13.45 0.43
C LEU A 295 19.02 -14.54 -0.55
N ASP A 296 18.80 -14.37 -1.85
CA ASP A 296 19.23 -15.35 -2.85
C ASP A 296 20.75 -15.26 -3.08
N MET A 297 21.52 -16.14 -2.44
CA MET A 297 22.98 -16.25 -2.62
C MET A 297 23.41 -16.40 -4.09
N ASN A 298 22.52 -16.84 -4.98
CA ASN A 298 22.84 -16.93 -6.41
C ASN A 298 22.84 -15.56 -7.12
N LEU A 299 22.24 -14.52 -6.55
CA LEU A 299 22.21 -13.17 -7.10
C LEU A 299 22.79 -12.13 -6.12
N ALA A 300 22.86 -12.45 -4.83
CA ALA A 300 23.36 -11.59 -3.78
C ALA A 300 24.15 -12.43 -2.75
N PRO A 301 25.35 -12.95 -3.11
CA PRO A 301 26.22 -13.66 -2.18
C PRO A 301 26.60 -12.71 -1.04
N ASP A 302 26.25 -13.02 0.20
CA ASP A 302 26.12 -12.02 1.27
C ASP A 302 27.41 -11.68 2.04
N ASP A 303 28.53 -12.25 1.62
CA ASP A 303 29.85 -12.09 2.22
C ASP A 303 30.93 -12.33 1.15
N TYR A 304 32.13 -11.80 1.38
CA TYR A 304 33.24 -11.90 0.42
C TYR A 304 34.00 -13.24 0.51
N TRP A 305 34.13 -13.79 1.71
CA TRP A 305 34.99 -14.96 1.97
C TRP A 305 34.22 -16.25 2.08
N GLU A 306 33.11 -16.23 2.83
CA GLU A 306 32.29 -17.40 3.11
C GLU A 306 30.83 -16.98 3.27
N LEU A 307 29.94 -17.55 2.44
CA LEU A 307 28.51 -17.23 2.45
C LEU A 307 27.90 -17.47 3.84
N LYS A 308 27.18 -16.47 4.35
CA LYS A 308 26.49 -16.53 5.65
C LYS A 308 25.00 -16.84 5.51
N ASN A 309 24.47 -16.83 4.28
CA ASN A 309 23.07 -17.17 3.97
C ASN A 309 22.06 -16.29 4.73
N SER A 310 22.36 -14.98 4.82
CA SER A 310 21.56 -13.99 5.54
C SER A 310 20.09 -13.98 5.11
N THR A 311 19.20 -13.77 6.08
CA THR A 311 17.82 -13.35 5.81
C THR A 311 17.78 -11.95 5.19
N LEU A 312 16.66 -11.63 4.53
CA LEU A 312 16.41 -10.29 3.98
C LEU A 312 16.45 -9.21 5.08
N GLN A 313 16.01 -9.52 6.30
CA GLN A 313 16.04 -8.57 7.41
C GLN A 313 17.48 -8.25 7.85
N GLU A 314 18.36 -9.24 7.91
CA GLU A 314 19.77 -9.04 8.28
C GLU A 314 20.52 -8.25 7.21
N ALA A 315 20.21 -8.50 5.93
CA ALA A 315 20.71 -7.71 4.82
C ALA A 315 20.24 -6.23 4.88
N LYS A 316 18.94 -5.98 5.13
CA LYS A 316 18.39 -4.63 5.37
C LYS A 316 19.07 -3.93 6.56
N ASN A 317 19.30 -4.67 7.65
CA ASN A 317 19.98 -4.15 8.83
C ASN A 317 21.43 -3.75 8.53
N ARG A 318 22.19 -4.60 7.83
CA ARG A 318 23.59 -4.33 7.44
C ARG A 318 23.67 -3.06 6.60
N PHE A 319 22.88 -2.96 5.53
CA PHE A 319 22.84 -1.74 4.70
C PHE A 319 22.47 -0.50 5.51
N THR A 320 21.45 -0.59 6.38
CA THR A 320 21.05 0.55 7.22
C THR A 320 22.18 1.01 8.15
N GLY A 321 22.92 0.07 8.77
CA GLY A 321 24.08 0.38 9.61
C GLY A 321 25.19 1.10 8.85
N GLU A 322 25.61 0.54 7.72
CA GLU A 322 26.68 1.12 6.88
C GLU A 322 26.28 2.48 6.30
N LEU A 323 25.03 2.66 5.87
CA LEU A 323 24.53 3.95 5.37
C LEU A 323 24.52 5.04 6.44
N LYS A 324 24.28 4.71 7.72
CA LYS A 324 24.33 5.71 8.79
C LYS A 324 25.76 6.19 9.06
N ILE A 325 26.75 5.29 9.05
CA ILE A 325 28.16 5.66 9.20
C ILE A 325 28.64 6.44 7.96
N THR A 326 28.24 6.00 6.75
CA THR A 326 28.48 6.71 5.50
C THR A 326 27.91 8.13 5.56
N LYS A 327 26.63 8.30 5.93
CA LYS A 327 25.97 9.60 6.07
C LYS A 327 26.69 10.51 7.09
N PHE A 328 27.08 9.96 8.24
CA PHE A 328 27.86 10.73 9.21
C PHE A 328 29.19 11.20 8.61
N GLY A 329 29.93 10.31 7.93
CA GLY A 329 31.24 10.62 7.36
C GLY A 329 31.19 11.69 6.26
N ILE A 330 30.18 11.68 5.40
CA ILE A 330 30.00 12.72 4.36
C ILE A 330 29.56 14.06 4.97
N GLU A 331 28.67 14.06 5.97
CA GLU A 331 28.24 15.28 6.67
C GLU A 331 29.43 15.93 7.39
N GLU A 332 30.09 15.17 8.26
CA GLU A 332 31.23 15.63 9.04
C GLU A 332 32.46 15.96 8.17
N GLY A 333 32.62 15.29 7.03
CA GLY A 333 33.62 15.61 6.01
C GLY A 333 33.47 17.02 5.42
N THR A 334 32.24 17.52 5.29
CA THR A 334 32.00 18.91 4.82
C THR A 334 32.25 19.99 5.88
N ARG A 335 32.63 19.62 7.12
CA ARG A 335 33.01 20.56 8.17
C ARG A 335 34.44 21.03 7.97
N PHE A 336 34.64 21.99 7.07
CA PHE A 336 35.97 22.54 6.77
C PHE A 336 36.73 22.94 8.05
N ARG A 337 37.91 22.34 8.27
CA ARG A 337 38.86 22.76 9.31
C ARG A 337 39.37 24.15 8.99
N GLN A 338 38.73 25.15 9.59
CA GLN A 338 39.17 26.52 9.45
C GLN A 338 40.53 26.69 10.14
N TYR A 339 41.57 26.87 9.33
CA TYR A 339 42.93 27.06 9.83
C TYR A 339 43.09 28.44 10.51
N ASN A 340 43.81 28.47 11.64
CA ASN A 340 44.12 29.67 12.44
C ASN A 340 42.91 30.50 12.95
N THR A 341 41.79 29.85 13.30
CA THR A 341 40.64 30.51 13.93
C THR A 341 40.07 29.69 15.09
N THR A 342 39.44 30.38 16.04
CA THR A 342 38.78 29.80 17.22
C THR A 342 37.27 29.63 17.04
N GLN A 343 36.73 29.91 15.85
CA GLN A 343 35.31 29.72 15.56
C GLN A 343 34.99 28.24 15.32
N GLU A 344 33.84 27.78 15.82
CA GLU A 344 33.36 26.43 15.55
C GLU A 344 32.93 26.29 14.09
N ALA A 345 33.69 25.51 13.33
CA ALA A 345 33.33 25.15 11.96
C ALA A 345 32.08 24.26 11.92
N LYS A 346 31.19 24.52 10.96
CA LYS A 346 29.94 23.77 10.75
C LYS A 346 30.03 22.93 9.46
N PRO A 347 29.32 21.79 9.37
CA PRO A 347 29.14 21.08 8.11
C PRO A 347 28.55 22.03 7.06
N TYR A 348 29.03 21.97 5.82
CA TYR A 348 28.36 22.69 4.74
C TYR A 348 27.09 21.97 4.28
N ALA A 349 27.18 20.66 4.06
CA ALA A 349 26.09 19.84 3.53
C ALA A 349 25.50 18.90 4.59
N GLY A 350 24.18 18.89 4.71
CA GLY A 350 23.41 17.87 5.42
C GLY A 350 22.66 17.01 4.42
N PHE A 351 22.53 15.71 4.68
CA PHE A 351 21.94 14.76 3.72
C PHE A 351 20.59 14.28 4.22
N LYS A 352 19.60 14.27 3.34
CA LYS A 352 18.23 13.88 3.67
C LYS A 352 17.78 12.78 2.74
N VAL A 353 17.68 11.54 3.24
CA VAL A 353 17.03 10.46 2.52
C VAL A 353 15.53 10.77 2.44
N ILE A 354 15.05 11.11 1.26
CA ILE A 354 13.64 11.44 1.00
C ILE A 354 12.83 10.22 0.54
N LYS A 355 13.50 9.22 -0.03
CA LYS A 355 12.93 7.92 -0.43
C LYS A 355 13.92 6.80 -0.18
N PHE A 356 13.38 5.65 0.22
CA PHE A 356 14.13 4.43 0.47
C PHE A 356 13.36 3.27 -0.18
N PHE A 357 14.02 2.57 -1.10
CA PHE A 357 13.42 1.45 -1.82
C PHE A 357 14.17 0.15 -1.51
N ASN A 358 13.44 -0.91 -1.15
CA ASN A 358 13.95 -2.27 -1.29
C ASN A 358 13.43 -2.83 -2.61
N VAL A 359 14.34 -3.36 -3.42
CA VAL A 359 14.04 -3.88 -4.77
C VAL A 359 14.43 -5.36 -4.80
N TYR A 360 13.46 -6.21 -5.09
CA TYR A 360 13.61 -7.66 -5.04
C TYR A 360 13.87 -8.27 -6.42
N GLU A 361 13.44 -7.60 -7.49
CA GLU A 361 13.61 -8.05 -8.87
C GLU A 361 14.03 -6.88 -9.77
N VAL A 362 15.07 -7.11 -10.57
CA VAL A 362 15.65 -6.13 -11.50
C VAL A 362 15.94 -6.79 -12.85
N GLU A 363 15.91 -5.98 -13.91
CA GLU A 363 16.51 -6.33 -15.19
C GLU A 363 18.01 -6.00 -15.19
N PHE A 364 18.79 -6.87 -15.82
CA PHE A 364 20.22 -6.65 -16.08
C PHE A 364 20.45 -6.37 -17.57
N THR A 365 21.44 -5.54 -17.86
CA THR A 365 21.96 -5.27 -19.21
C THR A 365 23.46 -5.61 -19.27
N ASN A 366 24.04 -5.65 -20.47
CA ASN A 366 25.49 -5.86 -20.64
C ASN A 366 26.23 -4.52 -20.48
N TYR A 367 27.34 -4.54 -19.77
CA TYR A 367 28.26 -3.42 -19.61
C TYR A 367 29.46 -3.53 -20.56
N ILE A 368 30.18 -2.43 -20.78
CA ILE A 368 31.27 -2.37 -21.77
C ILE A 368 32.45 -3.31 -21.45
N THR A 369 32.64 -3.68 -20.18
CA THR A 369 33.65 -4.66 -19.74
C THR A 369 33.27 -6.12 -20.02
N GLY A 370 32.09 -6.37 -20.59
CA GLY A 370 31.55 -7.72 -20.83
C GLY A 370 30.83 -8.35 -19.63
N LEU A 371 30.91 -7.74 -18.45
CA LEU A 371 30.08 -8.09 -17.29
C LEU A 371 28.65 -7.53 -17.45
N LYS A 372 27.69 -8.05 -16.68
CA LYS A 372 26.37 -7.45 -16.59
C LYS A 372 26.35 -6.29 -15.60
N THR A 373 25.40 -5.38 -15.76
CA THR A 373 25.06 -4.33 -14.79
C THR A 373 23.55 -4.14 -14.72
N PHE A 374 23.06 -3.32 -13.79
CA PHE A 374 21.64 -3.02 -13.67
C PHE A 374 21.12 -2.23 -14.87
N ASP A 375 19.92 -2.56 -15.36
CA ASP A 375 19.22 -1.72 -16.34
C ASP A 375 18.64 -0.50 -15.63
N TYR A 376 19.46 0.55 -15.50
CA TYR A 376 19.08 1.79 -14.81
C TYR A 376 17.86 2.46 -15.43
N HIS A 377 17.65 2.37 -16.75
CA HIS A 377 16.48 2.96 -17.41
C HIS A 377 15.18 2.30 -16.95
N LYS A 378 15.11 0.96 -16.97
CA LYS A 378 13.93 0.21 -16.48
C LYS A 378 13.76 0.36 -14.97
N LEU A 379 14.85 0.29 -14.21
CA LEU A 379 14.80 0.42 -12.75
C LEU A 379 14.31 1.82 -12.33
N PHE A 380 14.87 2.88 -12.90
CA PHE A 380 14.51 4.25 -12.55
C PHE A 380 13.13 4.65 -13.06
N GLN A 381 12.65 4.07 -14.17
CA GLN A 381 11.25 4.16 -14.57
C GLN A 381 10.32 3.55 -13.52
N LYS A 382 10.60 2.32 -13.05
CA LYS A 382 9.81 1.66 -11.98
C LYS A 382 9.80 2.44 -10.66
N LEU A 383 10.91 3.10 -10.32
CA LEU A 383 11.06 3.88 -9.10
C LEU A 383 10.57 5.34 -9.22
N GLY A 384 10.12 5.79 -10.39
CA GLY A 384 9.69 7.17 -10.62
C GLY A 384 10.81 8.21 -10.48
N MET A 385 12.05 7.84 -10.83
CA MET A 385 13.24 8.66 -10.56
C MET A 385 13.26 10.01 -11.29
N ASP A 386 12.60 10.11 -12.46
CA ASP A 386 12.35 11.39 -13.16
C ASP A 386 11.76 12.42 -12.18
N THR A 387 10.65 12.09 -11.54
CA THR A 387 10.00 12.96 -10.56
C THR A 387 10.91 13.25 -9.37
N LEU A 388 11.65 12.25 -8.87
CA LEU A 388 12.55 12.42 -7.72
C LEU A 388 13.71 13.37 -8.03
N VAL A 389 14.35 13.26 -9.19
CA VAL A 389 15.46 14.12 -9.61
C VAL A 389 14.95 15.50 -10.06
N ASN A 390 13.88 15.57 -10.86
CA ASN A 390 13.41 16.81 -11.47
C ASN A 390 12.56 17.67 -10.53
N GLN A 391 11.66 17.08 -9.76
CA GLN A 391 10.74 17.81 -8.87
C GLN A 391 11.25 17.85 -7.43
N TYR A 392 11.80 16.76 -6.91
CA TYR A 392 12.32 16.70 -5.53
C TYR A 392 13.83 17.00 -5.43
N GLN A 393 14.48 17.35 -6.55
CA GLN A 393 15.88 17.80 -6.61
C GLN A 393 16.88 16.81 -6.01
N VAL A 394 16.63 15.50 -6.17
CA VAL A 394 17.58 14.46 -5.76
C VAL A 394 18.92 14.65 -6.45
N LYS A 395 19.98 14.70 -5.64
CA LYS A 395 21.36 14.87 -6.10
C LYS A 395 22.18 13.59 -5.97
N GLU A 396 21.86 12.72 -5.01
CA GLU A 396 22.54 11.44 -4.85
C GLU A 396 21.56 10.26 -4.74
N ILE A 397 21.95 9.15 -5.35
CA ILE A 397 21.27 7.86 -5.26
C ILE A 397 22.26 6.86 -4.66
N TRP A 398 21.99 6.36 -3.45
CA TRP A 398 22.84 5.38 -2.77
C TRP A 398 22.33 3.99 -3.06
N PHE A 399 22.99 3.28 -3.98
CA PHE A 399 22.55 1.98 -4.45
C PHE A 399 23.37 0.85 -3.82
N ASN A 400 22.75 0.11 -2.91
CA ASN A 400 23.36 -0.96 -2.14
C ASN A 400 23.02 -2.31 -2.78
N ALA A 401 24.02 -3.12 -3.07
CA ALA A 401 23.85 -4.49 -3.54
C ALA A 401 25.02 -5.37 -3.12
N PHE A 402 24.76 -6.66 -2.89
CA PHE A 402 25.81 -7.68 -2.84
C PHE A 402 26.11 -8.11 -4.28
N VAL A 403 26.97 -7.36 -4.97
CA VAL A 403 27.37 -7.63 -6.37
C VAL A 403 27.88 -9.06 -6.53
N LYS A 404 27.78 -9.64 -7.73
CA LYS A 404 28.22 -11.03 -7.96
C LYS A 404 29.30 -11.09 -9.03
N ASP A 405 30.49 -11.49 -8.62
CA ASP A 405 31.62 -11.75 -9.49
C ASP A 405 32.38 -12.99 -8.98
N LYS A 406 33.54 -13.29 -9.55
CA LYS A 406 34.44 -14.40 -9.20
C LYS A 406 35.17 -14.20 -7.85
N ILE A 407 34.42 -13.87 -6.80
CA ILE A 407 34.91 -13.68 -5.43
C ILE A 407 35.03 -15.04 -4.69
N PRO A 408 35.83 -15.13 -3.60
CA PRO A 408 36.10 -16.40 -2.92
C PRO A 408 34.84 -17.13 -2.45
N SER A 409 33.89 -16.41 -1.84
CA SER A 409 32.62 -16.98 -1.36
C SER A 409 31.77 -17.59 -2.49
N VAL A 410 31.85 -17.04 -3.70
CA VAL A 410 31.15 -17.56 -4.89
C VAL A 410 31.89 -18.76 -5.46
N VAL A 411 33.21 -18.64 -5.69
CA VAL A 411 34.03 -19.68 -6.33
C VAL A 411 34.02 -21.00 -5.55
N ASN A 412 34.00 -20.91 -4.22
CA ASN A 412 34.01 -22.06 -3.31
C ASN A 412 32.58 -22.58 -2.96
N SER A 413 31.55 -22.16 -3.71
CA SER A 413 30.14 -22.49 -3.44
C SER A 413 29.43 -23.12 -4.63
N PRO A 414 28.26 -23.75 -4.45
CA PRO A 414 27.41 -24.21 -5.55
C PRO A 414 26.85 -23.07 -6.43
N TYR A 415 27.07 -21.79 -6.09
CA TYR A 415 26.55 -20.62 -6.81
C TYR A 415 27.55 -20.04 -7.82
N ASN A 416 28.63 -20.76 -8.16
CA ASN A 416 29.64 -20.37 -9.15
C ASN A 416 29.11 -20.48 -10.60
N ASP A 417 28.15 -19.61 -10.96
CA ASP A 417 27.58 -19.50 -12.32
C ASP A 417 27.91 -18.12 -12.94
N PRO A 418 28.85 -18.04 -13.90
CA PRO A 418 29.20 -16.81 -14.60
C PRO A 418 28.03 -16.11 -15.30
N ASN A 419 26.95 -16.82 -15.67
CA ASN A 419 25.79 -16.21 -16.34
C ASN A 419 25.01 -15.26 -15.42
N THR A 420 25.25 -15.34 -14.11
CA THR A 420 24.62 -14.50 -13.08
C THR A 420 25.57 -13.46 -12.50
N TYR A 421 26.78 -13.31 -13.07
CA TYR A 421 27.72 -12.28 -12.63
C TYR A 421 27.28 -10.90 -13.12
N TYR A 422 27.34 -9.92 -12.23
CA TYR A 422 27.08 -8.52 -12.49
C TYR A 422 27.85 -7.64 -11.50
N ASN A 423 28.14 -6.41 -11.92
CA ASN A 423 28.74 -5.38 -11.08
C ASN A 423 28.14 -4.00 -11.40
N PHE A 424 28.40 -3.01 -10.57
CA PHE A 424 28.14 -1.59 -10.87
C PHE A 424 29.44 -0.77 -10.73
N PRO A 425 29.52 0.42 -11.34
CA PRO A 425 30.61 1.35 -11.04
C PRO A 425 30.50 1.90 -9.62
N GLU A 426 31.63 2.34 -9.06
CA GLU A 426 31.71 2.94 -7.72
C GLU A 426 30.91 4.24 -7.62
N SER A 427 30.99 5.05 -8.66
CA SER A 427 30.23 6.28 -8.88
C SER A 427 29.85 6.35 -10.36
N ASN A 428 28.68 6.91 -10.67
CA ASN A 428 28.23 7.20 -12.03
C ASN A 428 27.38 8.48 -12.02
N MET A 429 27.58 9.38 -12.97
CA MET A 429 27.00 10.71 -12.94
C MET A 429 26.20 10.99 -14.20
N SER A 430 24.98 11.53 -14.03
CA SER A 430 24.15 11.98 -15.13
C SER A 430 23.95 13.48 -15.02
N SER A 431 24.34 14.22 -16.05
CA SER A 431 24.14 15.67 -16.15
C SER A 431 23.57 16.07 -17.52
N PRO A 432 22.53 16.93 -17.58
CA PRO A 432 22.04 17.47 -18.85
C PRO A 432 23.01 18.47 -19.51
N THR A 433 24.02 18.97 -18.79
CA THR A 433 24.97 19.97 -19.31
C THR A 433 26.36 19.41 -19.57
N THR A 434 26.87 18.54 -18.70
CA THR A 434 28.23 17.98 -18.82
C THR A 434 28.28 16.55 -19.32
N GLY A 435 27.15 15.83 -19.37
CA GLY A 435 27.13 14.38 -19.53
C GLY A 435 27.68 13.67 -18.28
N ASP A 436 28.35 12.54 -18.49
CA ASP A 436 29.02 11.79 -17.41
C ASP A 436 30.36 12.43 -17.02
N VAL A 437 30.52 12.67 -15.72
CA VAL A 437 31.73 13.20 -15.07
C VAL A 437 32.00 12.36 -13.81
N SER A 438 31.95 11.04 -13.96
CA SER A 438 32.23 10.07 -12.89
C SER A 438 33.63 9.46 -12.99
N ASN A 439 34.06 8.81 -11.91
CA ASN A 439 35.22 7.93 -11.94
C ASN A 439 34.80 6.52 -12.40
N SER A 440 34.34 6.41 -13.65
CA SER A 440 33.94 5.13 -14.25
C SER A 440 34.27 5.05 -15.74
N TYR A 441 33.89 3.93 -16.38
CA TYR A 441 34.04 3.79 -17.83
C TYR A 441 32.96 4.60 -18.53
N TYR A 442 33.30 5.81 -18.98
CA TYR A 442 32.42 6.72 -19.72
C TYR A 442 31.61 5.99 -20.80
N PHE A 443 30.33 5.72 -20.51
CA PHE A 443 29.45 4.98 -21.41
C PHE A 443 28.26 5.86 -21.84
N PRO A 444 28.06 6.11 -23.15
CA PRO A 444 26.93 6.91 -23.61
C PRO A 444 25.57 6.30 -23.20
N ASN A 445 24.86 6.98 -22.30
CA ASN A 445 23.51 6.66 -21.80
C ASN A 445 23.43 5.45 -20.83
N ASP A 446 24.43 5.21 -20.01
CA ASP A 446 24.36 4.27 -18.88
C ASP A 446 23.26 4.65 -17.88
N LEU A 447 23.14 5.95 -17.57
CA LEU A 447 22.08 6.53 -16.77
C LEU A 447 21.06 7.31 -17.62
N PRO A 448 19.78 7.37 -17.20
CA PRO A 448 18.82 8.32 -17.75
C PRO A 448 19.28 9.78 -17.57
N ILE A 449 19.15 10.59 -18.63
CA ILE A 449 19.39 12.04 -18.56
C ILE A 449 18.09 12.75 -18.15
N TYR A 450 18.16 13.46 -17.02
CA TYR A 450 17.06 14.27 -16.47
C TYR A 450 17.40 15.77 -16.54
N LYS A 451 16.50 16.65 -16.08
CA LYS A 451 16.67 18.12 -16.15
C LYS A 451 17.64 18.66 -15.09
N ASN A 452 17.93 17.88 -14.05
CA ASN A 452 18.87 18.19 -12.99
C ASN A 452 19.98 17.12 -12.95
N THR A 453 21.20 17.51 -12.62
CA THR A 453 22.31 16.58 -12.40
C THR A 453 22.12 15.75 -11.13
N TYR A 454 22.49 14.47 -11.19
CA TYR A 454 22.53 13.54 -10.07
C TYR A 454 23.67 12.52 -10.18
N VAL A 455 24.09 11.92 -9.06
CA VAL A 455 25.12 10.87 -8.98
C VAL A 455 24.55 9.60 -8.36
N VAL A 456 24.86 8.44 -8.94
CA VAL A 456 24.61 7.11 -8.37
C VAL A 456 25.91 6.59 -7.74
N TYR A 457 25.85 6.18 -6.47
CA TYR A 457 26.97 5.52 -5.79
C TYR A 457 26.69 4.02 -5.64
N GLY A 458 27.61 3.20 -6.14
CA GLY A 458 27.57 1.73 -6.05
C GLY A 458 28.15 1.25 -4.73
N ASN A 459 27.31 1.08 -3.72
CA ASN A 459 27.71 0.63 -2.38
C ASN A 459 27.74 -0.91 -2.32
N SER A 460 28.94 -1.51 -2.37
CA SER A 460 29.08 -2.96 -2.29
C SER A 460 28.76 -3.50 -0.89
N GLY A 461 27.79 -4.41 -0.80
CA GLY A 461 27.38 -5.05 0.44
C GLY A 461 28.47 -5.90 1.12
N HIS A 462 29.50 -6.31 0.38
CA HIS A 462 30.67 -7.03 0.93
C HIS A 462 31.63 -6.13 1.69
N ARG A 463 31.59 -4.83 1.41
CA ARG A 463 32.36 -3.79 2.07
C ARG A 463 31.46 -3.09 3.10
N GLY A 464 31.86 -1.90 3.54
CA GLY A 464 31.01 -1.01 4.34
C GLY A 464 31.38 0.45 4.12
N ALA A 465 31.18 1.26 5.16
CA ALA A 465 31.31 2.72 5.09
C ALA A 465 32.68 3.21 4.59
N ASP A 466 33.76 2.49 4.87
CA ASP A 466 35.11 2.72 4.34
C ASP A 466 35.13 2.89 2.80
N THR A 467 34.48 1.98 2.09
CA THR A 467 34.42 1.96 0.63
C THR A 467 33.36 2.93 0.11
N ASN A 468 32.19 3.03 0.77
CA ASN A 468 31.16 4.01 0.39
C ASN A 468 31.66 5.47 0.47
N LEU A 469 32.57 5.76 1.41
CA LEU A 469 33.26 7.05 1.50
C LEU A 469 34.33 7.17 0.39
N HIS A 470 35.12 6.13 0.15
CA HIS A 470 36.16 6.11 -0.89
C HIS A 470 35.61 6.40 -2.29
N ASN A 471 34.51 5.73 -2.69
CA ASN A 471 33.81 5.97 -3.96
C ASN A 471 33.39 7.44 -4.16
N ARG A 472 33.14 8.18 -3.06
CA ARG A 472 32.81 9.60 -3.11
C ARG A 472 34.05 10.50 -3.13
N GLY A 473 35.18 10.06 -2.59
CA GLY A 473 36.47 10.71 -2.78
C GLY A 473 36.84 10.77 -4.26
N HIS A 474 36.68 9.65 -4.96
CA HIS A 474 36.81 9.56 -6.42
C HIS A 474 35.89 10.52 -7.18
N GLN A 475 34.60 10.56 -6.83
CA GLN A 475 33.66 11.46 -7.48
C GLN A 475 34.01 12.95 -7.24
N ILE A 476 34.49 13.30 -6.03
CA ILE A 476 35.01 14.64 -5.72
C ILE A 476 36.21 14.95 -6.61
N GLU A 477 37.18 14.04 -6.74
CA GLU A 477 38.36 14.24 -7.59
C GLU A 477 37.99 14.45 -9.08
N ALA A 478 37.08 13.63 -9.61
CA ALA A 478 36.58 13.75 -10.97
C ALA A 478 35.92 15.12 -11.21
N GLN A 479 35.00 15.53 -10.34
CA GLN A 479 34.27 16.79 -10.47
C GLN A 479 35.16 18.03 -10.27
N MET A 480 36.09 18.01 -9.30
CA MET A 480 37.01 19.14 -9.08
C MET A 480 37.99 19.29 -10.25
N ASN A 481 38.54 18.18 -10.75
CA ASN A 481 39.42 18.18 -11.93
C ASN A 481 38.68 18.66 -13.18
N TYR A 482 37.41 18.27 -13.37
CA TYR A 482 36.59 18.73 -14.49
C TYR A 482 36.33 20.24 -14.44
N ILE A 483 35.85 20.78 -13.32
CA ILE A 483 35.58 22.23 -13.17
C ILE A 483 36.84 23.06 -13.42
N GLU A 484 37.98 22.64 -12.86
CA GLU A 484 39.24 23.36 -13.03
C GLU A 484 39.69 23.39 -14.51
N ASN A 485 39.59 22.26 -15.21
CA ASN A 485 39.94 22.20 -16.63
C ASN A 485 38.90 22.88 -17.54
N LEU A 486 37.63 22.97 -17.14
CA LEU A 486 36.59 23.68 -17.89
C LEU A 486 36.75 25.21 -17.79
N VAL A 487 36.86 25.72 -16.56
CA VAL A 487 36.81 27.17 -16.26
C VAL A 487 38.20 27.80 -16.35
N HIS A 488 39.19 27.24 -15.65
CA HIS A 488 40.50 27.89 -15.46
C HIS A 488 41.55 27.46 -16.48
N LYS A 489 41.45 26.24 -17.01
CA LYS A 489 42.36 25.67 -18.03
C LYS A 489 43.85 25.84 -17.65
N PRO A 490 44.27 25.35 -16.46
CA PRO A 490 45.64 25.54 -15.99
C PRO A 490 46.65 24.87 -16.92
N ALA A 491 47.88 25.42 -16.96
CA ALA A 491 49.00 24.73 -17.60
C ALA A 491 49.39 23.46 -16.81
N ILE A 492 50.02 22.50 -17.47
CA ILE A 492 50.49 21.26 -16.85
C ILE A 492 51.36 21.59 -15.62
N GLY A 493 50.97 21.06 -14.45
CA GLY A 493 51.68 21.31 -13.18
C GLY A 493 51.22 22.55 -12.40
N SER A 494 50.22 23.30 -12.89
CA SER A 494 49.70 24.52 -12.24
C SER A 494 48.23 24.44 -11.79
N ALA A 495 47.62 23.25 -11.80
CA ALA A 495 46.24 23.04 -11.35
C ALA A 495 46.12 23.19 -9.83
N LEU A 496 45.23 24.06 -9.35
CA LEU A 496 45.00 24.33 -7.94
C LEU A 496 44.60 23.05 -7.18
N PHE A 497 43.73 22.22 -7.74
CA PHE A 497 43.33 20.96 -7.11
C PHE A 497 44.47 19.94 -7.17
N LYS A 498 44.89 19.54 -8.38
CA LYS A 498 45.84 18.42 -8.55
C LYS A 498 47.25 18.74 -8.03
N ASN A 499 47.75 19.95 -8.26
CA ASN A 499 49.15 20.30 -7.97
C ASN A 499 49.34 21.06 -6.64
N TYR A 500 48.44 21.99 -6.29
CA TYR A 500 48.60 22.80 -5.07
C TYR A 500 47.85 22.25 -3.85
N PHE A 501 46.66 21.68 -4.01
CA PHE A 501 45.90 21.05 -2.92
C PHE A 501 46.41 19.63 -2.66
N VAL A 502 46.21 18.71 -3.61
CA VAL A 502 46.63 17.31 -3.49
C VAL A 502 48.16 17.17 -3.37
N GLY A 503 48.91 17.95 -4.14
CA GLY A 503 50.38 17.95 -4.13
C GLY A 503 51.04 17.03 -5.15
N ILE A 504 50.33 16.59 -6.19
CA ILE A 504 50.91 15.80 -7.28
C ILE A 504 51.84 16.69 -8.10
N LYS A 505 53.06 16.22 -8.37
CA LYS A 505 53.99 16.89 -9.30
C LYS A 505 53.96 16.21 -10.67
N PRO A 506 54.13 16.97 -11.78
CA PRO A 506 54.21 16.39 -13.13
C PRO A 506 55.27 15.29 -13.29
N SER A 507 56.34 15.35 -12.50
CA SER A 507 57.47 14.41 -12.56
C SER A 507 57.29 13.12 -11.76
N SER A 508 56.23 12.99 -10.95
CA SER A 508 56.10 11.85 -10.01
C SER A 508 54.73 11.20 -9.98
N GLY A 509 53.66 11.86 -10.46
CA GLY A 509 52.28 11.34 -10.41
C GLY A 509 51.66 11.22 -9.00
N LEU A 510 52.49 11.15 -7.97
CA LEU A 510 52.15 10.93 -6.56
C LEU A 510 52.14 12.23 -5.75
N PRO A 511 51.34 12.32 -4.67
CA PRO A 511 51.22 13.50 -3.84
C PRO A 511 52.40 13.59 -2.87
N LEU A 512 52.98 14.77 -2.71
CA LEU A 512 54.12 14.99 -1.81
C LEU A 512 53.94 16.25 -0.98
N ASN A 513 53.99 16.09 0.34
CA ASN A 513 54.07 17.16 1.35
C ASN A 513 52.89 18.17 1.38
N ARG A 514 51.77 17.90 0.69
CA ARG A 514 50.55 18.73 0.72
C ARG A 514 49.39 18.00 1.43
N VAL A 515 48.16 18.17 0.95
CA VAL A 515 46.93 17.61 1.56
C VAL A 515 46.69 16.14 1.18
N GLY A 516 47.29 15.60 0.11
CA GLY A 516 47.03 14.23 -0.32
C GLY A 516 45.70 14.06 -1.06
N MET A 517 45.31 12.81 -1.32
CA MET A 517 44.10 12.42 -2.08
C MET A 517 43.43 11.17 -1.53
N THR A 518 42.32 10.73 -2.16
CA THR A 518 41.48 9.59 -1.74
C THR A 518 42.31 8.36 -1.37
N HIS A 519 43.24 7.92 -2.24
CA HIS A 519 44.10 6.75 -2.04
C HIS A 519 45.34 7.00 -1.17
N PHE A 520 45.85 8.23 -1.21
CA PHE A 520 47.19 8.57 -0.74
C PHE A 520 47.12 9.68 0.30
N PRO A 521 47.04 9.31 1.60
CA PRO A 521 47.43 10.20 2.68
C PRO A 521 48.82 10.79 2.44
N PRO A 522 49.13 11.99 2.95
CA PRO A 522 50.39 12.67 2.67
C PRO A 522 51.63 11.87 3.11
N ASN A 523 51.45 10.86 3.96
CA ASN A 523 52.53 10.06 4.55
C ASN A 523 52.80 8.72 3.86
N THR A 524 52.17 8.43 2.71
CA THR A 524 52.49 7.26 1.90
C THR A 524 52.53 7.58 0.40
N SER A 525 53.33 6.79 -0.31
CA SER A 525 53.39 6.69 -1.77
C SER A 525 52.93 5.32 -2.27
N VAL A 526 52.36 4.51 -1.40
CA VAL A 526 51.86 3.16 -1.67
C VAL A 526 50.34 3.19 -1.64
N ASP A 527 49.73 2.54 -2.62
CA ASP A 527 48.28 2.56 -2.80
C ASP A 527 47.55 1.86 -1.63
N TYR A 528 46.43 2.43 -1.18
CA TYR A 528 45.62 1.98 -0.02
C TYR A 528 46.39 1.83 1.33
N ASP A 529 47.54 2.49 1.49
CA ASP A 529 48.40 2.39 2.68
C ASP A 529 48.02 3.38 3.80
N TYR A 530 46.73 3.39 4.17
CA TYR A 530 46.15 4.32 5.16
C TYR A 530 46.71 4.18 6.59
N ASP A 531 47.34 3.04 6.92
CA ASP A 531 47.88 2.75 8.25
C ASP A 531 49.38 3.04 8.38
N ASN A 532 49.99 3.67 7.36
CA ASN A 532 51.40 4.04 7.39
C ASN A 532 51.74 4.90 8.62
N THR A 533 52.77 4.50 9.37
CA THR A 533 53.17 5.17 10.61
C THR A 533 54.28 6.21 10.42
N ASN A 534 54.86 6.32 9.22
CA ASN A 534 55.96 7.25 8.93
C ASN A 534 55.52 8.71 9.12
N LEU A 535 56.37 9.50 9.77
CA LEU A 535 56.16 10.94 9.99
C LEU A 535 56.72 11.77 8.83
N VAL A 536 55.82 12.31 8.01
CA VAL A 536 56.17 13.21 6.90
C VAL A 536 55.93 14.66 7.26
N SER A 537 56.52 15.56 6.48
CA SER A 537 56.27 17.00 6.56
C SER A 537 55.10 17.36 5.63
N SER A 538 54.01 17.93 6.15
CA SER A 538 52.82 18.30 5.37
C SER A 538 52.17 19.58 5.91
N ASP A 539 51.53 20.36 5.04
CA ASP A 539 50.73 21.54 5.42
C ASP A 539 49.23 21.26 5.59
N ILE A 540 48.81 19.99 5.70
CA ILE A 540 47.39 19.58 5.84
C ILE A 540 46.63 20.20 7.03
N LEU A 541 47.35 20.69 8.04
CA LEU A 541 46.80 21.37 9.22
C LEU A 541 46.73 22.90 9.11
N ASP A 542 47.25 23.49 8.03
CA ASP A 542 47.21 24.93 7.75
C ASP A 542 47.24 25.19 6.23
N TRP A 543 46.51 24.40 5.43
CA TRP A 543 46.72 24.43 3.98
C TRP A 543 46.37 25.78 3.36
N GLN A 544 47.31 26.32 2.59
CA GLN A 544 47.16 27.52 1.78
C GLN A 544 47.67 27.24 0.36
N ALA A 545 47.07 27.85 -0.66
CA ALA A 545 47.46 27.58 -2.05
C ALA A 545 48.95 27.89 -2.31
N SER A 546 49.49 28.94 -1.69
CA SER A 546 50.92 29.33 -1.72
C SER A 546 51.87 28.45 -0.89
N GLY A 547 51.33 27.51 -0.10
CA GLY A 547 52.07 26.74 0.91
C GLY A 547 51.73 27.21 2.32
N GLY A 548 51.25 26.28 3.17
CA GLY A 548 50.89 26.53 4.56
C GLY A 548 51.98 26.17 5.58
N ALA A 549 51.66 26.29 6.87
CA ALA A 549 52.56 25.88 7.94
C ALA A 549 52.78 24.35 7.96
N ILE A 550 54.04 23.94 7.80
CA ILE A 550 54.44 22.54 7.74
C ILE A 550 54.48 21.92 9.15
N THR A 551 53.71 20.85 9.34
CA THR A 551 53.69 20.03 10.56
C THR A 551 54.14 18.60 10.26
N LYS A 552 54.65 17.88 11.26
CA LYS A 552 54.90 16.44 11.15
C LYS A 552 53.61 15.66 11.37
N VAL A 553 53.19 14.88 10.38
CA VAL A 553 51.93 14.12 10.39
C VAL A 553 52.14 12.67 9.97
N ASN A 554 51.27 11.79 10.46
CA ASN A 554 51.12 10.39 10.08
C ASN A 554 49.69 9.93 10.39
N ARG A 555 49.42 8.63 10.26
CA ARG A 555 48.11 8.02 10.56
C ARG A 555 47.56 8.29 11.96
N ASP A 556 48.39 8.52 12.98
CA ASP A 556 47.93 8.76 14.35
C ASP A 556 47.11 10.06 14.44
N LEU A 557 47.42 11.06 13.61
CA LEU A 557 46.72 12.34 13.60
C LEU A 557 45.22 12.19 13.33
N TRP A 558 44.84 11.41 12.31
CA TRP A 558 43.43 11.21 11.97
C TRP A 558 42.78 10.05 12.74
N LYS A 559 43.52 8.95 13.03
CA LYS A 559 42.95 7.82 13.80
C LYS A 559 42.54 8.19 15.23
N ASN A 560 43.28 9.11 15.87
CA ASN A 560 43.00 9.55 17.24
C ASN A 560 41.84 10.55 17.35
N ILE A 561 41.23 10.99 16.24
CA ILE A 561 40.07 11.90 16.27
C ILE A 561 38.86 11.16 16.83
N VAL A 562 38.32 11.63 17.96
CA VAL A 562 37.09 11.12 18.55
C VAL A 562 35.91 11.93 18.00
N TYR A 563 34.99 11.24 17.32
CA TYR A 563 33.75 11.86 16.81
C TYR A 563 32.59 11.66 17.80
N PRO A 564 31.62 12.58 17.85
CA PRO A 564 30.46 12.47 18.75
C PRO A 564 29.47 11.38 18.33
N TYR A 565 29.51 10.94 17.06
CA TYR A 565 28.70 9.85 16.55
C TYR A 565 29.43 8.51 16.66
N SER A 566 28.72 7.45 17.06
CA SER A 566 29.30 6.11 17.18
C SER A 566 29.60 5.51 15.81
N LEU A 567 30.88 5.33 15.49
CA LEU A 567 31.35 4.69 14.26
C LEU A 567 31.32 3.15 14.33
N VAL A 568 30.41 2.57 15.11
CA VAL A 568 30.31 1.13 15.34
C VAL A 568 29.04 0.58 14.68
N ASN A 569 29.20 -0.21 13.61
CA ASN A 569 28.11 -0.99 13.05
C ASN A 569 28.02 -2.34 13.76
N LYS A 570 26.98 -2.52 14.57
CA LYS A 570 26.62 -3.84 15.10
C LYS A 570 25.80 -4.54 14.03
N ASN A 571 26.37 -5.53 13.33
CA ASN A 571 25.70 -6.21 12.23
C ASN A 571 24.58 -7.11 12.77
N TYR A 572 23.40 -6.53 12.98
CA TYR A 572 22.20 -7.18 13.54
C TYR A 572 21.79 -8.40 12.70
N GLY A 573 22.21 -9.58 13.18
CA GLY A 573 22.09 -10.88 12.52
C GLY A 573 23.32 -11.77 12.74
N ARG A 574 24.52 -11.23 12.55
CA ARG A 574 25.76 -12.02 12.43
C ARG A 574 26.60 -12.15 13.70
N ASN A 575 26.21 -11.53 14.82
CA ASN A 575 27.04 -11.29 16.02
C ASN A 575 28.40 -10.60 15.74
N GLN A 576 28.60 -10.07 14.52
CA GLN A 576 29.79 -9.36 14.10
C GLN A 576 29.60 -7.86 14.36
N THR A 577 30.65 -7.21 14.85
CA THR A 577 30.68 -5.76 15.02
C THR A 577 31.80 -5.20 14.16
N THR A 578 31.46 -4.31 13.23
CA THR A 578 32.45 -3.52 12.48
C THR A 578 32.69 -2.22 13.25
N ASP A 579 33.92 -1.99 13.71
CA ASP A 579 34.28 -0.80 14.47
C ASP A 579 35.19 0.12 13.65
N TYR A 580 34.60 1.19 13.11
CA TYR A 580 35.30 2.23 12.35
C TYR A 580 35.87 3.34 13.25
N SER A 581 35.76 3.24 14.57
CA SER A 581 36.35 4.21 15.51
C SER A 581 37.87 4.25 15.46
N GLN A 582 38.51 3.19 14.95
CA GLN A 582 39.94 3.03 14.72
C GLN A 582 40.27 2.54 13.29
N ASP A 583 39.35 2.68 12.34
CA ASP A 583 39.63 2.39 10.94
C ASP A 583 40.41 3.54 10.29
N ALA A 584 41.55 3.26 9.67
CA ALA A 584 42.41 4.31 9.14
C ALA A 584 41.85 5.00 7.89
N GLN A 585 41.07 4.30 7.07
CA GLN A 585 40.53 4.79 5.81
C GLN A 585 39.33 5.72 6.03
N VAL A 586 38.37 5.32 6.87
CA VAL A 586 37.24 6.18 7.27
C VAL A 586 37.75 7.46 7.94
N LYS A 587 38.71 7.33 8.86
CA LYS A 587 39.32 8.48 9.53
C LYS A 587 40.08 9.38 8.57
N TRP A 588 40.85 8.78 7.65
CA TRP A 588 41.56 9.51 6.60
C TRP A 588 40.60 10.30 5.72
N LEU A 589 39.56 9.68 5.17
CA LEU A 589 38.67 10.32 4.20
C LEU A 589 37.88 11.48 4.82
N ILE A 590 37.32 11.30 6.03
CA ILE A 590 36.67 12.41 6.75
C ILE A 590 37.68 13.53 7.01
N PHE A 591 38.90 13.19 7.47
CA PHE A 591 39.94 14.19 7.73
C PHE A 591 40.37 14.92 6.45
N TRP A 592 40.59 14.22 5.34
CA TRP A 592 40.98 14.80 4.06
C TRP A 592 39.91 15.73 3.50
N TRP A 593 38.64 15.31 3.52
CA TRP A 593 37.51 16.15 3.09
C TRP A 593 37.36 17.43 3.90
N GLN A 594 37.61 17.37 5.20
CA GLN A 594 37.61 18.57 6.03
C GLN A 594 38.76 19.55 5.69
N SER A 595 39.75 19.19 4.88
CA SER A 595 40.70 20.18 4.30
C SER A 595 40.13 20.90 3.07
N ILE A 596 39.07 20.40 2.43
CA ILE A 596 38.48 20.98 1.22
C ILE A 596 37.85 22.35 1.55
N PRO A 597 38.22 23.43 0.84
CA PRO A 597 37.68 24.78 1.04
C PRO A 597 36.14 24.81 1.15
N GLY A 598 35.65 25.03 2.37
CA GLY A 598 34.22 25.06 2.71
C GLY A 598 33.65 26.44 2.98
N LEU A 599 32.66 26.51 3.87
CA LEU A 599 32.01 27.78 4.23
C LEU A 599 32.93 28.69 5.06
N ASN A 600 32.87 30.00 4.80
CA ASN A 600 33.46 31.07 5.61
C ASN A 600 34.98 30.97 5.82
N HIS A 601 35.74 30.45 4.84
CA HIS A 601 37.19 30.53 4.84
C HIS A 601 37.72 31.85 4.26
N ASN A 602 38.99 32.16 4.56
CA ASN A 602 39.71 33.32 4.00
C ASN A 602 40.84 32.93 3.01
N LEU A 603 40.85 31.68 2.53
CA LEU A 603 41.83 31.18 1.58
C LEU A 603 41.78 31.92 0.23
N THR A 604 42.96 32.16 -0.36
CA THR A 604 43.12 32.82 -1.66
C THR A 604 44.10 32.07 -2.56
N TYR A 605 44.01 32.31 -3.87
CA TYR A 605 44.97 31.88 -4.89
C TYR A 605 45.04 32.96 -5.97
N ASN A 606 46.26 33.35 -6.39
CA ASN A 606 46.48 34.44 -7.35
C ASN A 606 45.72 35.76 -7.00
N ASN A 607 45.67 36.10 -5.71
CA ASN A 607 44.90 37.23 -5.13
C ASN A 607 43.38 37.19 -5.38
N GLN A 608 42.83 36.07 -5.87
CA GLN A 608 41.40 35.78 -5.89
C GLN A 608 41.02 34.96 -4.67
N LYS A 609 39.81 35.14 -4.14
CA LYS A 609 39.28 34.28 -3.08
C LYS A 609 39.00 32.88 -3.64
N LEU A 610 39.29 31.83 -2.87
CA LEU A 610 38.79 30.51 -3.24
C LEU A 610 37.25 30.48 -3.14
N THR A 611 36.61 29.65 -3.96
CA THR A 611 35.18 29.37 -3.79
C THR A 611 34.99 28.26 -2.76
N ASN A 612 33.78 28.14 -2.21
CA ASN A 612 33.40 26.96 -1.44
C ASN A 612 33.25 25.79 -2.42
N TRP A 613 34.16 24.82 -2.40
CA TRP A 613 34.18 23.72 -3.38
C TRP A 613 32.99 22.76 -3.18
N TRP A 614 32.44 22.66 -1.97
CA TRP A 614 31.22 21.91 -1.74
C TRP A 614 29.97 22.55 -2.38
N ASP A 615 29.96 23.88 -2.58
CA ASP A 615 28.90 24.56 -3.35
C ASP A 615 28.95 24.13 -4.82
N LEU A 616 30.15 24.10 -5.41
CA LEU A 616 30.36 23.67 -6.79
C LEU A 616 29.92 22.22 -7.03
N PHE A 617 30.19 21.35 -6.06
CA PHE A 617 29.84 19.93 -6.13
C PHE A 617 28.33 19.70 -6.09
N TYR A 618 27.61 20.28 -5.12
CA TYR A 618 26.17 20.03 -4.93
C TYR A 618 25.24 20.93 -5.77
N HIS A 619 25.71 22.11 -6.20
CA HIS A 619 25.01 22.99 -7.14
C HIS A 619 25.61 22.92 -8.56
N TRP A 620 26.04 21.73 -8.99
CA TRP A 620 26.71 21.48 -10.27
C TRP A 620 26.06 22.18 -11.48
N ASP A 621 24.75 22.01 -11.67
CA ASP A 621 24.01 22.60 -12.80
C ASP A 621 24.15 24.14 -12.86
N GLU A 622 24.12 24.79 -11.69
CA GLU A 622 24.31 26.24 -11.58
C GLU A 622 25.79 26.63 -11.74
N ALA A 623 26.70 25.86 -11.14
CA ALA A 623 28.14 26.10 -11.21
C ALA A 623 28.65 26.06 -12.65
N ILE A 624 28.26 25.03 -13.42
CA ILE A 624 28.60 24.90 -14.84
C ILE A 624 27.95 26.01 -15.67
N LYS A 625 26.65 26.28 -15.47
CA LYS A 625 25.92 27.33 -16.22
C LYS A 625 26.49 28.74 -16.01
N ASN A 626 27.01 29.01 -14.81
CA ASN A 626 27.56 30.32 -14.43
C ASN A 626 29.10 30.36 -14.49
N GLU A 627 29.76 29.36 -15.07
CA GLU A 627 31.22 29.24 -15.18
C GLU A 627 31.96 29.42 -13.82
N LYS A 628 31.36 28.94 -12.71
CA LYS A 628 31.98 29.01 -11.38
C LYS A 628 33.19 28.06 -11.31
N GLY A 629 34.37 28.60 -11.08
CA GLY A 629 35.61 27.83 -10.87
C GLY A 629 35.98 27.65 -9.39
N LEU A 630 37.12 26.98 -9.13
CA LEU A 630 37.68 26.75 -7.78
C LEU A 630 38.13 28.02 -7.03
N TYR A 631 38.13 29.16 -7.72
CA TYR A 631 38.42 30.49 -7.19
C TYR A 631 37.67 31.53 -8.02
N GLU A 632 37.41 32.70 -7.42
CA GLU A 632 36.67 33.79 -8.06
C GLU A 632 37.38 34.26 -9.35
N VAL A 633 36.61 34.46 -10.42
CA VAL A 633 37.11 35.03 -11.68
C VAL A 633 36.71 36.50 -11.71
N PRO A 634 37.66 37.45 -11.87
CA PRO A 634 37.33 38.87 -11.85
C PRO A 634 36.46 39.26 -13.04
N ALA A 635 35.37 40.00 -12.75
CA ALA A 635 34.39 40.42 -13.75
C ALA A 635 35.06 41.16 -14.93
N GLY A 636 34.69 40.78 -16.16
CA GLY A 636 35.25 41.33 -17.40
C GLY A 636 36.28 40.44 -18.11
N LYS A 637 36.60 39.24 -17.60
CA LYS A 637 37.46 38.24 -18.26
C LYS A 637 36.72 36.98 -18.77
N SER A 638 35.42 37.05 -19.05
CA SER A 638 34.68 35.97 -19.72
C SER A 638 35.15 35.79 -21.17
N LYS A 639 36.17 34.95 -21.36
CA LYS A 639 36.74 34.64 -22.68
C LYS A 639 35.87 33.64 -23.44
N GLY A 640 34.92 34.18 -24.20
CA GLY A 640 34.46 33.60 -25.46
C GLY A 640 33.61 32.34 -25.32
N VAL A 641 32.30 32.53 -25.46
CA VAL A 641 31.36 31.47 -25.82
C VAL A 641 31.87 30.77 -27.09
N ASN A 642 32.29 29.52 -26.96
CA ASN A 642 32.33 28.57 -28.07
C ASN A 642 31.29 27.49 -27.78
N SER A 643 30.04 27.84 -28.05
CA SER A 643 28.89 26.95 -28.00
C SER A 643 28.94 25.94 -29.15
N THR A 644 29.82 24.97 -29.05
CA THR A 644 29.70 23.70 -29.77
C THR A 644 29.85 22.57 -28.78
N ALA A 645 28.73 21.90 -28.48
CA ALA A 645 28.74 20.55 -27.97
C ALA A 645 29.30 19.62 -29.06
N GLN A 646 30.62 19.63 -29.22
CA GLN A 646 31.31 18.65 -30.04
C GLN A 646 31.37 17.35 -29.24
N ASN A 647 30.79 16.29 -29.82
CA ASN A 647 31.13 14.91 -29.49
C ASN A 647 32.65 14.75 -29.59
N ARG A 648 33.35 14.86 -28.45
CA ARG A 648 34.74 14.45 -28.35
C ARG A 648 34.79 12.96 -28.07
N THR A 649 34.90 12.18 -29.13
CA THR A 649 35.87 11.08 -29.12
C THR A 649 37.23 11.72 -28.86
N GLN A 650 37.61 11.81 -27.59
CA GLN A 650 38.85 12.45 -27.18
C GLN A 650 40.03 11.53 -27.53
N SER A 651 41.05 12.10 -28.16
CA SER A 651 42.23 11.39 -28.66
C SER A 651 43.04 10.74 -27.54
N SER A 652 43.74 9.66 -27.90
CA SER A 652 44.50 8.71 -27.07
C SER A 652 45.59 9.26 -26.13
N ASP A 653 45.84 10.56 -26.13
CA ASP A 653 47.09 11.15 -25.63
C ASP A 653 46.88 11.95 -24.32
N PHE A 654 45.94 11.48 -23.50
CA PHE A 654 45.98 11.74 -22.07
C PHE A 654 46.42 10.46 -21.37
N GLU A 655 47.47 10.53 -20.56
CA GLU A 655 47.67 9.61 -19.44
C GLU A 655 46.55 9.84 -18.42
N ILE A 656 45.37 9.36 -18.79
CA ILE A 656 44.36 8.88 -17.85
C ILE A 656 45.10 7.84 -17.00
N CYS A 657 44.95 7.91 -15.67
CA CYS A 657 45.29 6.77 -14.82
C CYS A 657 44.24 5.68 -15.07
N THR A 658 44.29 5.04 -16.24
CA THR A 658 43.44 3.89 -16.53
C THR A 658 43.93 2.73 -15.69
N GLU A 659 43.04 2.08 -14.95
CA GLU A 659 43.27 0.76 -14.36
C GLU A 659 43.44 -0.37 -15.41
N ASN A 660 43.51 -0.01 -16.70
CA ASN A 660 43.82 -0.93 -17.79
C ASN A 660 45.25 -1.46 -17.60
N GLU A 661 45.34 -2.74 -17.25
CA GLU A 661 46.54 -3.57 -17.03
C GLU A 661 46.99 -3.85 -15.58
N ILE A 662 46.16 -3.61 -14.56
CA ILE A 662 46.22 -4.44 -13.34
C ILE A 662 45.14 -5.53 -13.44
N PRO A 663 45.50 -6.80 -13.77
CA PRO A 663 44.52 -7.87 -13.68
C PRO A 663 44.04 -7.99 -12.23
N LEU A 664 42.79 -8.44 -12.03
CA LEU A 664 42.15 -8.78 -10.74
C LEU A 664 42.85 -9.92 -9.95
N LYS A 665 44.15 -10.14 -10.18
CA LYS A 665 45.04 -11.12 -9.56
C LYS A 665 46.13 -10.45 -8.72
N LYS A 666 45.78 -9.60 -7.73
CA LYS A 666 46.64 -9.35 -6.53
C LYS A 666 46.02 -8.63 -5.32
N THR A 667 44.71 -8.41 -5.27
CA THR A 667 43.99 -7.70 -4.18
C THR A 667 43.80 -8.51 -2.88
N PHE A 668 44.68 -9.48 -2.57
CA PHE A 668 44.33 -10.61 -1.68
C PHE A 668 45.25 -10.91 -0.48
N SER A 669 46.33 -10.15 -0.22
CA SER A 669 47.42 -10.67 0.65
C SER A 669 47.76 -9.93 1.95
N SER A 670 47.21 -8.75 2.27
CA SER A 670 47.80 -7.89 3.33
C SER A 670 46.88 -7.36 4.45
N ARG A 671 45.55 -7.52 4.41
CA ARG A 671 44.65 -6.88 5.39
C ARG A 671 43.58 -7.79 6.06
N ILE A 672 43.78 -9.11 6.14
CA ILE A 672 43.10 -9.94 7.15
C ILE A 672 44.08 -10.96 7.76
N LYS A 673 44.60 -10.61 8.94
CA LYS A 673 45.16 -11.50 9.95
C LYS A 673 44.76 -10.98 11.32
#